data_AF-A0A1I5IY87-F1
#
_entry.id   AF-A0A1I5IY87-F1
#
_cell.length_a   1.000
_cell.length_b   1.000
_cell.length_c   1.000
_cell.angle_alpha   90.00
_cell.angle_beta   90.00
_cell.angle_gamma   90.00
#
_symmetry.space_group_name_H-M   'P 1'
#
loop_
_entity.id
_entity.type
_entity.pdbx_description
1 polymer ?
#
loop_
_entity_poly.entity_id
_entity_poly.type
_entity_poly.pdbx_seq_one_letter_code
_entity_poly.pdbx_strand_id
1 'polypeptide(L)'
;MTAKQTSKITPKTRGGKKLMSELLTDTRNYIEQAEQADVESLRQFLLTNPERPLIAMGHGGAHSSASYAALLYGTNCSLGRVVTPYQANSFSDETLRNSKLLLVSTSLKNQDAVYIADRMIRVNPQHSCALTMSHDENAVMKRMQKTNPNSVIRHTFEHSNGFISVNGTFAYFSLLYKAFTGDADFSNKLALSSEPADNYAYRCVDGISTPPDLSSISQFTVLYGSYGEPVAHKMESNMTEAGLASCVISDFRDECHGRFLALSNFISSPKHPQTDCALVLLVTPREEAVCRNLLDRLPGHLPVIIIRTDIDSPLGSIDLLYKMSMFTSDFGEKYRHSNPNDPNNLGGFSKGAFRDLVSFQEDFSLYGPLNFTAAPVPYTDRLQLKTKTNSVDVLGYHFSDIEVPYLLAAFDDSRDALKTQQTILNPEKGYLNNPQRIRRDFLEDRFHAKCRRALEFEKPDCLWCAEWKKFLQGEPADINILNDAYINWLGSTLWFIRQPDGTISVETVIPGAPVTLPTRGLIGGIVGDVLGSKYELEKDKLKIKALAGKSHLKPSVTMTYTDDTVLSLAIAKWLVYDPSHDKQTLVDLFKHLARRYAPYSFSKTFRAWVRSDNREPYGANTNGSAMRVAPVAWYAQSLDECLALAKTSAEVTHNSDEGIRGAQAIAAAIFLNRTGHSKSDIRSYIEQTFGYDLNRTTDDIRPSYAFETTCDKSVPESIICFLEAESFEDAVIRAISLSGDTDTMGCMAGNIAAASMDVPADLATFAYEKLPLELREILDGWNRTVYV
;
A
#
# COMPACT_ATOMS: atom_id res chain seq x y z
N MET A 1 -56.76 -4.35 -4.76
CA MET A 1 -57.75 -5.28 -5.36
C MET A 1 -58.41 -4.52 -6.51
N THR A 2 -58.34 -4.91 -7.78
CA THR A 2 -58.69 -6.20 -8.40
C THR A 2 -57.70 -6.60 -9.49
N ALA A 3 -57.26 -7.86 -9.43
CA ALA A 3 -56.52 -8.53 -10.49
C ALA A 3 -57.46 -8.82 -11.67
N LYS A 4 -57.12 -8.34 -12.87
CA LYS A 4 -57.54 -8.99 -14.11
C LYS A 4 -56.37 -9.83 -14.60
N GLN A 5 -56.58 -11.13 -14.56
CA GLN A 5 -55.67 -12.17 -15.03
C GLN A 5 -55.24 -11.90 -16.48
N THR A 6 -54.00 -11.46 -16.69
CA THR A 6 -53.22 -11.95 -17.82
C THR A 6 -52.90 -13.42 -17.52
N SER A 7 -53.19 -14.31 -18.48
CA SER A 7 -52.89 -15.73 -18.38
C SER A 7 -51.45 -15.93 -17.89
N LYS A 8 -51.27 -16.58 -16.73
CA LYS A 8 -49.95 -16.98 -16.20
C LYS A 8 -49.31 -17.98 -17.16
N ILE A 9 -48.58 -17.48 -18.15
CA ILE A 9 -47.53 -18.26 -18.81
C ILE A 9 -46.34 -18.18 -17.87
N THR A 10 -46.11 -19.25 -17.11
CA THR A 10 -44.93 -19.36 -16.25
C THR A 10 -43.69 -19.30 -17.13
N PRO A 11 -42.68 -18.45 -16.82
CA PRO A 11 -41.39 -18.48 -17.49
C PRO A 11 -40.86 -19.92 -17.46
N LYS A 12 -40.50 -20.48 -18.62
CA LYS A 12 -39.98 -21.84 -18.69
C LYS A 12 -38.46 -21.79 -18.72
N THR A 13 -37.82 -22.63 -17.91
CA THR A 13 -36.41 -23.01 -18.09
C THR A 13 -36.30 -23.75 -19.43
N ARG A 14 -36.02 -23.03 -20.51
CA ARG A 14 -35.63 -23.65 -21.78
C ARG A 14 -34.13 -23.97 -21.72
N GLY A 15 -33.74 -25.13 -22.25
CA GLY A 15 -32.34 -25.58 -22.26
C GLY A 15 -31.71 -26.00 -20.91
N GLY A 16 -32.50 -26.15 -19.83
CA GLY A 16 -32.01 -26.64 -18.52
C GLY A 16 -31.15 -25.64 -17.72
N LYS A 17 -31.15 -24.36 -18.09
CA LYS A 17 -30.45 -23.28 -17.38
C LYS A 17 -31.35 -22.64 -16.31
N LYS A 18 -30.78 -22.31 -15.14
CA LYS A 18 -31.46 -21.55 -14.07
C LYS A 18 -31.98 -20.20 -14.58
N LEU A 19 -33.06 -19.71 -14.00
CA LEU A 19 -33.57 -18.35 -14.25
C LEU A 19 -32.55 -17.31 -13.75
N MET A 20 -32.59 -16.10 -14.32
CA MET A 20 -31.73 -15.01 -13.86
C MET A 20 -32.05 -14.63 -12.41
N SER A 21 -33.33 -14.62 -12.04
CA SER A 21 -33.82 -14.43 -10.67
C SER A 21 -33.22 -15.46 -9.69
N GLU A 22 -33.14 -16.72 -10.08
CA GLU A 22 -32.51 -17.80 -9.28
C GLU A 22 -30.99 -17.67 -9.16
N LEU A 23 -30.32 -17.00 -10.10
CA LEU A 23 -28.88 -16.71 -9.99
C LEU A 23 -28.62 -15.54 -9.04
N LEU A 24 -29.54 -14.57 -9.01
CA LEU A 24 -29.41 -13.36 -8.20
C LEU A 24 -29.54 -13.64 -6.69
N THR A 25 -30.24 -14.70 -6.29
CA THR A 25 -30.32 -15.13 -4.87
C THR A 25 -28.96 -15.49 -4.29
N ASP A 26 -28.06 -16.03 -5.11
CA ASP A 26 -26.74 -16.47 -4.67
C ASP A 26 -25.69 -15.33 -4.70
N THR A 27 -26.06 -14.13 -5.19
CA THR A 27 -25.10 -13.03 -5.43
C THR A 27 -24.30 -12.65 -4.18
N ARG A 28 -24.95 -12.60 -3.01
CA ARG A 28 -24.30 -12.26 -1.73
C ARG A 28 -23.13 -13.22 -1.43
N ASN A 29 -23.35 -14.52 -1.55
CA ASN A 29 -22.33 -15.54 -1.34
C ASN A 29 -21.12 -15.36 -2.29
N TYR A 30 -21.34 -14.93 -3.54
CA TYR A 30 -20.23 -14.65 -4.46
C TYR A 30 -19.39 -13.44 -4.05
N ILE A 31 -20.04 -12.40 -3.54
CA ILE A 31 -19.35 -11.22 -3.03
C ILE A 31 -18.51 -11.59 -1.80
N GLU A 32 -19.08 -12.37 -0.88
CA GLU A 32 -18.38 -12.90 0.30
C GLU A 32 -17.18 -13.78 -0.06
N GLN A 33 -17.28 -14.61 -1.11
CA GLN A 33 -16.13 -15.36 -1.61
C GLN A 33 -15.03 -14.45 -2.18
N ALA A 34 -15.40 -13.36 -2.88
CA ALA A 34 -14.42 -12.38 -3.35
C ALA A 34 -13.76 -11.60 -2.20
N GLU A 35 -14.49 -11.34 -1.11
CA GLU A 35 -13.95 -10.78 0.14
C GLU A 35 -12.89 -11.68 0.79
N GLN A 36 -12.96 -12.99 0.56
CA GLN A 36 -11.96 -13.95 1.06
C GLN A 36 -10.81 -14.21 0.06
N ALA A 37 -11.01 -13.90 -1.22
CA ALA A 37 -10.03 -14.19 -2.27
C ALA A 37 -8.73 -13.38 -2.14
N ASP A 38 -7.57 -14.00 -2.34
CA ASP A 38 -6.29 -13.27 -2.36
C ASP A 38 -6.14 -12.43 -3.64
N VAL A 39 -6.20 -11.11 -3.49
CA VAL A 39 -6.10 -10.17 -4.61
C VAL A 39 -4.75 -9.46 -4.67
N GLU A 40 -3.74 -9.89 -3.91
CA GLU A 40 -2.48 -9.15 -3.79
C GLU A 40 -1.77 -9.02 -5.14
N SER A 41 -1.70 -10.09 -5.93
CA SER A 41 -1.13 -10.02 -7.29
C SER A 41 -1.89 -9.04 -8.20
N LEU A 42 -3.22 -8.95 -8.05
CA LEU A 42 -4.06 -8.04 -8.84
C LEU A 42 -3.83 -6.60 -8.41
N ARG A 43 -3.75 -6.39 -7.09
CA ARG A 43 -3.43 -5.12 -6.47
C ARG A 43 -2.05 -4.63 -6.90
N GLN A 44 -1.03 -5.48 -6.85
CA GLN A 44 0.32 -5.16 -7.31
C GLN A 44 0.35 -4.75 -8.78
N PHE A 45 -0.31 -5.53 -9.65
CA PHE A 45 -0.42 -5.16 -11.06
C PHE A 45 -1.11 -3.80 -11.25
N LEU A 46 -2.22 -3.54 -10.56
CA LEU A 46 -3.01 -2.31 -10.71
C LEU A 46 -2.34 -1.09 -10.06
N LEU A 47 -1.65 -1.23 -8.94
CA LEU A 47 -1.18 -0.08 -8.15
C LEU A 47 0.31 0.23 -8.31
N THR A 48 1.14 -0.69 -8.81
CA THR A 48 2.56 -0.40 -9.08
C THR A 48 2.73 0.40 -10.36
N ASN A 49 3.46 1.52 -10.35
CA ASN A 49 3.55 2.49 -11.46
C ASN A 49 2.16 3.06 -11.84
N PRO A 50 1.43 3.68 -10.89
CA PRO A 50 0.05 4.13 -11.09
C PRO A 50 -0.10 5.24 -12.15
N GLU A 51 0.99 5.91 -12.50
CA GLU A 51 1.04 6.96 -13.52
C GLU A 51 0.88 6.43 -14.96
N ARG A 52 1.18 5.14 -15.20
CA ARG A 52 1.02 4.53 -16.53
C ARG A 52 -0.46 4.40 -16.87
N PRO A 53 -0.90 4.75 -18.09
CA PRO A 53 -2.29 4.56 -18.48
C PRO A 53 -2.66 3.07 -18.47
N LEU A 54 -3.91 2.75 -18.16
CA LEU A 54 -4.45 1.41 -18.23
C LEU A 54 -5.23 1.23 -19.53
N ILE A 55 -4.92 0.19 -20.29
CA ILE A 55 -5.76 -0.33 -21.36
C ILE A 55 -6.43 -1.60 -20.83
N ALA A 56 -7.70 -1.46 -20.47
CA ALA A 56 -8.54 -2.56 -19.99
C ALA A 56 -9.31 -3.16 -21.16
N MET A 57 -9.23 -4.47 -21.31
CA MET A 57 -9.72 -5.21 -22.46
C MET A 57 -10.74 -6.27 -22.03
N GLY A 58 -11.93 -6.26 -22.65
CA GLY A 58 -12.96 -7.26 -22.42
C GLY A 58 -13.99 -7.34 -23.55
N HIS A 59 -14.68 -8.48 -23.65
CA HIS A 59 -15.74 -8.74 -24.65
C HIS A 59 -17.08 -9.08 -24.00
N GLY A 60 -18.17 -8.63 -24.63
CA GLY A 60 -19.54 -8.87 -24.16
C GLY A 60 -19.67 -8.48 -22.69
N GLY A 61 -20.22 -9.38 -21.86
CA GLY A 61 -20.31 -9.17 -20.41
C GLY A 61 -19.00 -8.78 -19.72
N ALA A 62 -17.82 -9.28 -20.16
CA ALA A 62 -16.53 -8.92 -19.56
C ALA A 62 -16.09 -7.49 -19.90
N HIS A 63 -16.67 -6.86 -20.94
CA HIS A 63 -16.44 -5.45 -21.25
C HIS A 63 -16.89 -4.54 -20.11
N SER A 64 -18.01 -4.86 -19.44
CA SER A 64 -18.46 -4.13 -18.25
C SER A 64 -17.45 -4.21 -17.10
N SER A 65 -16.84 -5.37 -16.88
CA SER A 65 -15.78 -5.54 -15.88
C SER A 65 -14.50 -4.79 -16.23
N ALA A 66 -14.13 -4.76 -17.52
CA ALA A 66 -13.00 -3.96 -18.00
C ALA A 66 -13.29 -2.45 -17.89
N SER A 67 -14.53 -2.02 -18.16
CA SER A 67 -15.00 -0.64 -17.94
C SER A 67 -14.94 -0.28 -16.46
N TYR A 68 -15.37 -1.19 -15.56
CA TYR A 68 -15.23 -0.97 -14.12
C TYR A 68 -13.77 -0.89 -13.66
N ALA A 69 -12.88 -1.73 -14.20
CA ALA A 69 -11.45 -1.62 -13.95
C ALA A 69 -10.90 -0.27 -14.41
N ALA A 70 -11.29 0.21 -15.60
CA ALA A 70 -10.88 1.51 -16.13
C ALA A 70 -11.44 2.67 -15.29
N LEU A 71 -12.68 2.59 -14.81
CA LEU A 71 -13.30 3.54 -13.89
C LEU A 71 -12.51 3.61 -12.56
N LEU A 72 -12.27 2.46 -11.93
CA LEU A 72 -11.50 2.40 -10.69
C LEU A 72 -10.07 2.91 -10.88
N TYR A 73 -9.44 2.58 -12.01
CA TYR A 73 -8.11 3.08 -12.33
C TYR A 73 -8.10 4.59 -12.58
N GLY A 74 -9.06 5.12 -13.35
CA GLY A 74 -9.19 6.55 -13.63
C GLY A 74 -9.50 7.40 -12.41
N THR A 75 -10.13 6.81 -11.39
CA THR A 75 -10.44 7.49 -10.13
C THR A 75 -9.27 7.50 -9.14
N ASN A 76 -8.36 6.52 -9.20
CA ASN A 76 -7.30 6.33 -8.20
C ASN A 76 -5.86 6.45 -8.74
N CYS A 77 -5.67 6.26 -10.04
CA CYS A 77 -4.36 6.13 -10.69
C CYS A 77 -4.27 7.11 -11.89
N SER A 78 -4.01 6.60 -13.11
CA SER A 78 -3.90 7.39 -14.34
C SER A 78 -5.09 7.13 -15.26
N LEU A 79 -5.02 7.59 -16.52
CA LEU A 79 -6.08 7.38 -17.50
C LEU A 79 -6.36 5.88 -17.67
N GLY A 80 -7.59 5.47 -17.39
CA GLY A 80 -8.13 4.17 -17.78
C GLY A 80 -8.88 4.28 -19.10
N ARG A 81 -8.55 3.41 -20.06
CA ARG A 81 -9.29 3.27 -21.31
C ARG A 81 -9.80 1.84 -21.43
N VAL A 82 -11.10 1.70 -21.63
CA VAL A 82 -11.71 0.43 -21.98
C VAL A 82 -11.76 0.27 -23.49
N VAL A 83 -11.39 -0.92 -23.99
CA VAL A 83 -11.51 -1.31 -25.40
C VAL A 83 -11.86 -2.80 -25.50
N THR A 84 -12.24 -3.26 -26.69
CA THR A 84 -12.25 -4.70 -26.98
C THR A 84 -10.82 -5.17 -27.33
N PRO A 85 -10.46 -6.45 -27.07
CA PRO A 85 -9.23 -7.03 -27.61
C PRO A 85 -9.05 -6.82 -29.12
N TYR A 86 -10.14 -6.84 -29.90
CA TYR A 86 -10.08 -6.52 -31.33
C TYR A 86 -9.61 -5.08 -31.58
N GLN A 87 -10.18 -4.09 -30.90
CA GLN A 87 -9.78 -2.68 -31.02
C GLN A 87 -8.34 -2.43 -30.54
N ALA A 88 -7.90 -3.16 -29.51
CA ALA A 88 -6.53 -3.06 -29.00
C ALA A 88 -5.47 -3.44 -30.06
N ASN A 89 -5.83 -4.25 -31.06
CA ASN A 89 -4.92 -4.58 -32.15
C ASN A 89 -4.54 -3.37 -32.99
N SER A 90 -5.41 -2.36 -33.11
CA SER A 90 -5.12 -1.13 -33.85
C SER A 90 -4.17 -0.18 -33.12
N PHE A 91 -3.78 -0.48 -31.87
CA PHE A 91 -2.79 0.34 -31.16
C PHE A 91 -1.38 0.02 -31.61
N SER A 92 -0.50 1.02 -31.55
CA SER A 92 0.93 0.83 -31.83
C SER A 92 1.60 0.02 -30.71
N ASP A 93 2.70 -0.68 -31.01
CA ASP A 93 3.49 -1.35 -29.98
C ASP A 93 4.00 -0.37 -28.92
N GLU A 94 4.28 0.89 -29.30
CA GLU A 94 4.70 1.93 -28.37
C GLU A 94 3.58 2.29 -27.38
N THR A 95 2.34 2.41 -27.85
CA THR A 95 1.16 2.61 -27.00
C THR A 95 1.01 1.46 -25.99
N LEU A 96 1.16 0.22 -26.45
CA LEU A 96 1.06 -0.97 -25.59
C LEU A 96 2.23 -1.07 -24.60
N ARG A 97 3.46 -0.74 -25.05
CA ARG A 97 4.67 -0.70 -24.21
C ARG A 97 4.54 0.33 -23.09
N ASN A 98 3.91 1.46 -23.36
CA ASN A 98 3.77 2.55 -22.39
C ASN A 98 2.55 2.42 -21.48
N SER A 99 1.70 1.41 -21.68
CA SER A 99 0.46 1.21 -20.91
C SER A 99 0.51 -0.06 -20.06
N LYS A 100 -0.28 -0.09 -18.99
CA LYS A 100 -0.68 -1.36 -18.35
C LYS A 100 -1.74 -2.03 -19.21
N LEU A 101 -1.63 -3.35 -19.39
CA LEU A 101 -2.48 -4.13 -20.27
C LEU A 101 -3.26 -5.14 -19.42
N LEU A 102 -4.54 -4.86 -19.17
CA LEU A 102 -5.43 -5.77 -18.42
C LEU A 102 -6.39 -6.45 -19.37
N LEU A 103 -6.35 -7.78 -19.43
CA LEU A 103 -7.27 -8.59 -20.22
C LEU A 103 -8.23 -9.36 -19.30
N VAL A 104 -9.51 -8.99 -19.31
CA VAL A 104 -10.55 -9.66 -18.51
C VAL A 104 -11.26 -10.70 -19.38
N SER A 105 -11.15 -11.98 -19.03
CA SER A 105 -11.78 -13.06 -19.79
C SER A 105 -12.04 -14.31 -18.95
N THR A 106 -13.29 -14.80 -18.98
CA THR A 106 -13.68 -16.03 -18.27
C THR A 106 -12.91 -17.26 -18.73
N SER A 107 -12.74 -17.46 -20.04
CA SER A 107 -12.07 -18.67 -20.58
C SER A 107 -10.70 -18.38 -21.19
N LEU A 108 -10.47 -17.16 -21.68
CA LEU A 108 -9.28 -16.78 -22.45
C LEU A 108 -9.03 -17.70 -23.67
N LYS A 109 -10.10 -18.20 -24.31
CA LYS A 109 -10.03 -19.11 -25.47
C LYS A 109 -10.38 -18.44 -26.81
N ASN A 110 -10.93 -17.22 -26.81
CA ASN A 110 -11.31 -16.52 -28.02
C ASN A 110 -10.08 -16.09 -28.84
N GLN A 111 -10.16 -16.15 -30.17
CA GLN A 111 -9.02 -15.96 -31.06
C GLN A 111 -8.35 -14.59 -30.90
N ASP A 112 -9.15 -13.53 -30.79
CA ASP A 112 -8.72 -12.15 -30.52
C ASP A 112 -8.02 -12.00 -29.16
N ALA A 113 -8.57 -12.59 -28.10
CA ALA A 113 -8.02 -12.56 -26.76
C ALA A 113 -6.69 -13.32 -26.69
N VAL A 114 -6.59 -14.46 -27.37
CA VAL A 114 -5.33 -15.21 -27.50
C VAL A 114 -4.28 -14.39 -28.26
N TYR A 115 -4.67 -13.77 -29.37
CA TYR A 115 -3.78 -12.96 -30.18
C TYR A 115 -3.22 -11.75 -29.44
N ILE A 116 -4.10 -10.95 -28.80
CA ILE A 116 -3.64 -9.78 -28.03
C ILE A 116 -2.80 -10.21 -26.83
N ALA A 117 -3.12 -11.32 -26.17
CA ALA A 117 -2.32 -11.85 -25.07
C ALA A 117 -0.91 -12.24 -25.54
N ASP A 118 -0.76 -12.86 -26.71
CA ASP A 118 0.55 -13.12 -27.31
C ASP A 118 1.30 -11.83 -27.64
N ARG A 119 0.61 -10.76 -28.05
CA ARG A 119 1.23 -9.44 -28.26
C ARG A 119 1.62 -8.77 -26.94
N MET A 120 0.78 -8.85 -25.91
CA MET A 120 1.05 -8.39 -24.55
C MET A 120 2.34 -9.02 -24.01
N ILE A 121 2.51 -10.34 -24.17
CA ILE A 121 3.73 -11.07 -23.79
C ILE A 121 4.96 -10.52 -24.51
N ARG A 122 4.87 -10.29 -25.84
CA ARG A 122 6.01 -9.83 -26.63
C ARG A 122 6.38 -8.36 -26.36
N VAL A 123 5.38 -7.50 -26.20
CA VAL A 123 5.59 -6.05 -26.18
C VAL A 123 5.83 -5.53 -24.77
N ASN A 124 5.06 -6.01 -23.79
CA ASN A 124 5.10 -5.47 -22.42
C ASN A 124 4.77 -6.52 -21.33
N PRO A 125 5.60 -7.56 -21.19
CA PRO A 125 5.28 -8.69 -20.31
C PRO A 125 5.21 -8.32 -18.81
N GLN A 126 5.97 -7.31 -18.37
CA GLN A 126 6.01 -6.89 -16.96
C GLN A 126 4.75 -6.13 -16.54
N HIS A 127 4.06 -5.47 -17.47
CA HIS A 127 2.83 -4.71 -17.20
C HIS A 127 1.63 -5.27 -17.95
N SER A 128 1.60 -6.60 -18.10
CA SER A 128 0.49 -7.32 -18.70
C SER A 128 -0.11 -8.32 -17.71
N CYS A 129 -1.44 -8.31 -17.59
CA CYS A 129 -2.18 -9.19 -16.70
C CYS A 129 -3.46 -9.69 -17.37
N ALA A 130 -3.76 -10.98 -17.23
CA ALA A 130 -5.04 -11.59 -17.56
C ALA A 130 -5.79 -11.94 -16.27
N LEU A 131 -6.99 -11.37 -16.09
CA LEU A 131 -7.91 -11.69 -15.00
C LEU A 131 -8.94 -12.71 -15.52
N THR A 132 -8.96 -13.90 -14.92
CA THR A 132 -9.74 -15.03 -15.43
C THR A 132 -10.42 -15.86 -14.34
N MET A 133 -11.48 -16.55 -14.73
CA MET A 133 -12.21 -17.50 -13.89
C MET A 133 -12.15 -18.93 -14.44
N SER A 134 -11.25 -19.19 -15.41
CA SER A 134 -11.16 -20.52 -16.01
C SER A 134 -10.56 -21.53 -15.03
N HIS A 135 -11.25 -22.66 -14.85
CA HIS A 135 -10.67 -23.82 -14.14
C HIS A 135 -9.54 -24.47 -14.95
N ASP A 136 -9.68 -24.49 -16.27
CA ASP A 136 -8.71 -25.12 -17.17
C ASP A 136 -7.54 -24.18 -17.42
N GLU A 137 -6.33 -24.73 -17.29
CA GLU A 137 -5.15 -24.07 -17.81
C GLU A 137 -5.06 -24.26 -19.33
N ASN A 138 -4.80 -23.17 -20.06
CA ASN A 138 -4.67 -23.20 -21.52
C ASN A 138 -3.26 -22.76 -21.99
N ALA A 139 -2.97 -22.97 -23.27
CA ALA A 139 -1.64 -22.71 -23.82
C ALA A 139 -1.20 -21.23 -23.71
N VAL A 140 -2.12 -20.26 -23.82
CA VAL A 140 -1.77 -18.84 -23.73
C VAL A 140 -1.50 -18.43 -22.28
N MET A 141 -2.27 -18.95 -21.31
CA MET A 141 -2.02 -18.74 -19.89
C MET A 141 -0.62 -19.22 -19.49
N LYS A 142 -0.23 -20.42 -19.94
CA LYS A 142 1.13 -20.96 -19.71
C LYS A 142 2.23 -20.07 -20.28
N ARG A 143 2.01 -19.50 -21.47
CA ARG A 143 2.99 -18.57 -22.09
C ARG A 143 3.09 -17.26 -21.31
N MET A 144 1.96 -16.71 -20.86
CA MET A 144 1.94 -15.51 -20.00
C MET A 144 2.72 -15.77 -18.71
N GLN A 145 2.36 -16.83 -17.98
CA GLN A 145 2.98 -17.18 -16.69
C GLN A 145 4.47 -17.51 -16.80
N LYS A 146 4.90 -18.15 -17.90
CA LYS A 146 6.33 -18.41 -18.17
C LYS A 146 7.14 -17.11 -18.28
N THR A 147 6.52 -16.05 -18.78
CA THR A 147 7.21 -14.76 -18.99
C THR A 147 7.12 -13.88 -17.75
N ASN A 148 5.99 -13.91 -17.04
CA ASN A 148 5.77 -13.23 -15.78
C ASN A 148 4.82 -14.09 -14.92
N PRO A 149 5.28 -14.69 -13.80
CA PRO A 149 4.46 -15.58 -12.97
C PRO A 149 3.14 -14.96 -12.48
N ASN A 150 3.11 -13.64 -12.30
CA ASN A 150 1.95 -12.89 -11.80
C ASN A 150 1.03 -12.36 -12.91
N SER A 151 1.30 -12.69 -14.18
CA SER A 151 0.54 -12.19 -15.33
C SER A 151 -0.80 -12.87 -15.56
N VAL A 152 -1.13 -13.94 -14.83
CA VAL A 152 -2.43 -14.61 -14.89
C VAL A 152 -2.99 -14.75 -13.48
N ILE A 153 -4.08 -14.05 -13.23
CA ILE A 153 -4.76 -14.01 -11.94
C ILE A 153 -6.06 -14.78 -12.09
N ARG A 154 -6.13 -15.90 -11.38
CA ARG A 154 -7.22 -16.86 -11.49
C ARG A 154 -7.97 -16.93 -10.17
N HIS A 155 -9.28 -16.72 -10.26
CA HIS A 155 -10.20 -16.96 -9.16
C HIS A 155 -11.29 -17.91 -9.61
N THR A 156 -11.37 -19.07 -8.95
CA THR A 156 -12.40 -20.06 -9.20
C THR A 156 -13.46 -19.97 -8.11
N PHE A 157 -14.69 -19.67 -8.50
CA PHE A 157 -15.86 -19.67 -7.63
C PHE A 157 -16.79 -20.80 -8.07
N GLU A 158 -17.45 -21.49 -7.13
CA GLU A 158 -18.43 -22.51 -7.49
C GLU A 158 -19.64 -21.85 -8.19
N HIS A 159 -19.78 -22.04 -9.51
CA HIS A 159 -20.80 -21.37 -10.31
C HIS A 159 -21.88 -22.33 -10.83
N SER A 160 -23.15 -21.94 -10.72
CA SER A 160 -24.20 -22.55 -11.55
C SER A 160 -24.10 -22.04 -12.99
N ASN A 161 -23.96 -22.94 -13.95
CA ASN A 161 -23.75 -22.61 -15.37
C ASN A 161 -24.95 -21.84 -15.97
N GLY A 162 -24.82 -20.53 -16.18
CA GLY A 162 -25.73 -19.67 -16.95
C GLY A 162 -25.25 -19.39 -18.39
N PHE A 163 -26.14 -18.92 -19.27
CA PHE A 163 -25.82 -18.38 -20.60
C PHE A 163 -25.25 -16.96 -20.54
N ILE A 164 -25.90 -16.09 -19.75
CA ILE A 164 -25.43 -14.74 -19.45
C ILE A 164 -24.65 -14.82 -18.15
N SER A 165 -23.42 -14.29 -18.16
CA SER A 165 -22.62 -14.24 -16.95
C SER A 165 -23.21 -13.20 -15.98
N VAL A 166 -24.03 -13.65 -15.04
CA VAL A 166 -24.55 -12.84 -13.93
C VAL A 166 -23.49 -12.83 -12.82
N ASN A 167 -23.31 -13.98 -12.15
CA ASN A 167 -22.43 -14.10 -10.98
C ASN A 167 -20.95 -13.86 -11.28
N GLY A 168 -20.48 -14.24 -12.48
CA GLY A 168 -19.11 -13.95 -12.91
C GLY A 168 -18.82 -12.44 -13.04
N THR A 169 -19.82 -11.64 -13.41
CA THR A 169 -19.64 -10.18 -13.47
C THR A 169 -19.51 -9.59 -12.06
N PHE A 170 -20.36 -10.02 -11.12
CA PHE A 170 -20.25 -9.62 -9.71
C PHE A 170 -18.91 -9.99 -9.10
N ALA A 171 -18.42 -11.19 -9.39
CA ALA A 171 -17.12 -11.63 -8.90
C ALA A 171 -15.97 -10.78 -9.48
N TYR A 172 -15.97 -10.45 -10.77
CA TYR A 172 -14.95 -9.52 -11.31
C TYR A 172 -15.04 -8.12 -10.69
N PHE A 173 -16.25 -7.56 -10.57
CA PHE A 173 -16.43 -6.25 -9.92
C PHE A 173 -15.93 -6.28 -8.48
N SER A 174 -16.25 -7.33 -7.72
CA SER A 174 -15.86 -7.47 -6.31
C SER A 174 -14.34 -7.65 -6.16
N LEU A 175 -13.72 -8.49 -6.99
CA LEU A 175 -12.26 -8.67 -7.00
C LEU A 175 -11.53 -7.36 -7.35
N LEU A 176 -12.01 -6.64 -8.36
CA LEU A 176 -11.45 -5.35 -8.75
C LEU A 176 -11.63 -4.32 -7.63
N TYR A 177 -12.84 -4.19 -7.08
CA TYR A 177 -13.13 -3.28 -5.99
C TYR A 177 -12.19 -3.54 -4.81
N LYS A 178 -12.11 -4.78 -4.34
CA LYS A 178 -11.20 -5.20 -3.26
C LYS A 178 -9.74 -4.91 -3.59
N ALA A 179 -9.29 -5.23 -4.81
CA ALA A 179 -7.91 -4.99 -5.21
C ALA A 179 -7.53 -3.50 -5.16
N PHE A 180 -8.44 -2.61 -5.54
CA PHE A 180 -8.21 -1.16 -5.48
C PHE A 180 -8.33 -0.61 -4.05
N THR A 181 -9.42 -0.90 -3.35
CA THR A 181 -9.74 -0.25 -2.07
C THR A 181 -9.11 -0.93 -0.86
N GLY A 182 -8.77 -2.22 -0.96
CA GLY A 182 -8.40 -3.05 0.20
C GLY A 182 -9.57 -3.37 1.13
N ASP A 183 -10.79 -2.92 0.81
CA ASP A 183 -12.00 -3.20 1.58
C ASP A 183 -12.40 -4.67 1.37
N ALA A 184 -12.50 -5.43 2.45
CA ALA A 184 -12.87 -6.84 2.46
C ALA A 184 -14.17 -7.11 3.26
N ASP A 185 -14.93 -6.06 3.60
CA ASP A 185 -16.21 -6.15 4.30
C ASP A 185 -17.21 -5.17 3.66
N PHE A 186 -17.54 -5.40 2.40
CA PHE A 186 -18.43 -4.59 1.58
C PHE A 186 -19.75 -5.29 1.20
N SER A 187 -19.86 -6.60 1.36
CA SER A 187 -21.09 -7.38 1.19
C SER A 187 -22.20 -6.87 2.11
N ASN A 188 -21.87 -6.53 3.36
CA ASN A 188 -22.78 -5.98 4.36
C ASN A 188 -23.21 -4.54 4.07
N LYS A 189 -22.49 -3.83 3.20
CA LYS A 189 -22.78 -2.44 2.80
C LYS A 189 -23.74 -2.36 1.61
N LEU A 190 -24.04 -3.49 0.96
CA LEU A 190 -24.87 -3.58 -0.24
C LEU A 190 -26.33 -3.94 0.10
N ALA A 191 -27.27 -3.23 -0.53
CA ALA A 191 -28.71 -3.43 -0.36
C ALA A 191 -29.25 -4.47 -1.35
N LEU A 192 -28.86 -5.73 -1.15
CA LEU A 192 -29.23 -6.85 -2.02
C LEU A 192 -30.61 -7.43 -1.64
N SER A 193 -31.69 -6.77 -2.05
CA SER A 193 -33.07 -7.22 -1.81
C SER A 193 -33.62 -8.06 -2.97
N SER A 194 -34.29 -9.16 -2.68
CA SER A 194 -35.02 -9.94 -3.70
C SER A 194 -36.36 -9.31 -4.09
N GLU A 195 -36.83 -8.30 -3.34
CA GLU A 195 -38.11 -7.63 -3.61
C GLU A 195 -37.95 -6.57 -4.72
N PRO A 196 -38.66 -6.68 -5.85
CA PRO A 196 -38.50 -5.73 -6.97
C PRO A 196 -38.67 -4.26 -6.59
N ALA A 197 -39.57 -3.97 -5.64
CA ALA A 197 -39.88 -2.62 -5.18
C ALA A 197 -38.70 -1.92 -4.48
N ASP A 198 -37.74 -2.67 -3.94
CA ASP A 198 -36.54 -2.13 -3.29
C ASP A 198 -35.42 -1.82 -4.29
N ASN A 199 -35.53 -2.33 -5.52
CA ASN A 199 -34.45 -2.30 -6.50
C ASN A 199 -34.64 -1.20 -7.55
N TYR A 200 -35.89 -0.98 -7.97
CA TYR A 200 -36.20 0.01 -9.00
C TYR A 200 -37.60 0.59 -8.81
N ALA A 201 -37.80 1.82 -9.28
CA ALA A 201 -39.07 2.53 -9.22
C ALA A 201 -39.49 2.99 -10.61
N TYR A 202 -40.77 3.27 -10.78
CA TYR A 202 -41.30 3.92 -11.97
C TYR A 202 -41.60 5.39 -11.67
N ARG A 203 -41.34 6.28 -12.63
CA ARG A 203 -41.78 7.67 -12.53
C ARG A 203 -43.30 7.71 -12.42
N CYS A 204 -43.81 8.28 -11.35
CA CYS A 204 -45.23 8.55 -11.16
C CYS A 204 -45.57 9.93 -11.74
N VAL A 205 -46.60 10.00 -12.57
CA VAL A 205 -47.12 11.26 -13.13
C VAL A 205 -48.59 11.38 -12.74
N ASP A 206 -49.00 12.58 -12.34
CA ASP A 206 -50.39 12.90 -11.95
C ASP A 206 -50.98 12.05 -10.82
N GLY A 207 -50.14 11.54 -9.91
CA GLY A 207 -50.57 10.74 -8.76
C GLY A 207 -51.01 9.30 -9.11
N ILE A 208 -50.83 8.87 -10.37
CA ILE A 208 -51.07 7.50 -10.79
C ILE A 208 -49.85 6.65 -10.43
N SER A 209 -50.02 5.73 -9.48
CA SER A 209 -48.94 4.86 -8.96
C SER A 209 -48.85 3.49 -9.65
N THR A 210 -49.67 3.23 -10.67
CA THR A 210 -49.64 1.94 -11.38
C THR A 210 -48.40 1.83 -12.27
N PRO A 211 -47.62 0.75 -12.18
CA PRO A 211 -46.50 0.49 -13.09
C PRO A 211 -46.91 0.58 -14.56
N PRO A 212 -46.10 1.17 -15.44
CA PRO A 212 -46.35 1.16 -16.88
C PRO A 212 -46.34 -0.29 -17.41
N ASP A 213 -47.18 -0.56 -18.41
CA ASP A 213 -47.06 -1.79 -19.17
C ASP A 213 -45.87 -1.68 -20.13
N LEU A 214 -44.89 -2.57 -19.96
CA LEU A 214 -43.67 -2.59 -20.77
C LEU A 214 -43.74 -3.63 -21.90
N SER A 215 -44.88 -4.30 -22.10
CA SER A 215 -45.04 -5.34 -23.10
C SER A 215 -44.77 -4.87 -24.54
N SER A 216 -45.07 -3.62 -24.86
CA SER A 216 -44.83 -3.01 -26.18
C SER A 216 -43.43 -2.41 -26.37
N ILE A 217 -42.61 -2.34 -25.31
CA ILE A 217 -41.33 -1.62 -25.34
C ILE A 217 -40.25 -2.46 -26.02
N SER A 218 -39.81 -2.04 -27.19
CA SER A 218 -38.75 -2.69 -27.98
C SER A 218 -37.39 -2.02 -27.82
N GLN A 219 -37.36 -0.79 -27.29
CA GLN A 219 -36.14 0.00 -27.12
C GLN A 219 -36.04 0.63 -25.72
N PHE A 220 -34.89 0.49 -25.07
CA PHE A 220 -34.54 1.24 -23.87
C PHE A 220 -33.42 2.23 -24.17
N THR A 221 -33.54 3.44 -23.65
CA THR A 221 -32.41 4.38 -23.51
C THR A 221 -31.97 4.36 -22.05
N VAL A 222 -30.72 3.99 -21.77
CA VAL A 222 -30.14 3.92 -20.43
C VAL A 222 -29.23 5.13 -20.23
N LEU A 223 -29.63 5.99 -19.29
CA LEU A 223 -28.85 7.14 -18.89
C LEU A 223 -28.00 6.81 -17.68
N TYR A 224 -26.72 7.19 -17.76
CA TYR A 224 -25.75 6.92 -16.71
C TYR A 224 -24.87 8.14 -16.40
N GLY A 225 -24.37 8.18 -15.18
CA GLY A 225 -23.20 8.96 -14.79
C GLY A 225 -21.98 8.06 -14.59
N SER A 226 -20.95 8.56 -13.92
CA SER A 226 -19.65 7.87 -13.82
C SER A 226 -19.77 6.42 -13.28
N TYR A 227 -20.31 6.23 -12.08
CA TYR A 227 -20.43 4.87 -11.50
C TYR A 227 -21.50 4.00 -12.19
N GLY A 228 -22.39 4.62 -12.98
CA GLY A 228 -23.39 3.91 -13.77
C GLY A 228 -22.86 3.39 -15.11
N GLU A 229 -21.77 3.94 -15.65
CA GLU A 229 -21.26 3.59 -16.99
C GLU A 229 -20.96 2.09 -17.15
N PRO A 230 -20.22 1.42 -16.23
CA PRO A 230 -19.98 -0.02 -16.34
C PRO A 230 -21.28 -0.85 -16.28
N VAL A 231 -22.25 -0.37 -15.52
CA VAL A 231 -23.57 -1.01 -15.36
C VAL A 231 -24.41 -0.82 -16.61
N ALA A 232 -24.36 0.33 -17.29
CA ALA A 232 -25.03 0.58 -18.55
C ALA A 232 -24.51 -0.36 -19.65
N HIS A 233 -23.19 -0.53 -19.76
CA HIS A 233 -22.60 -1.53 -20.68
C HIS A 233 -23.09 -2.95 -20.39
N LYS A 234 -23.25 -3.30 -19.10
CA LYS A 234 -23.76 -4.61 -18.72
C LYS A 234 -25.24 -4.77 -19.06
N MET A 235 -26.05 -3.73 -18.85
CA MET A 235 -27.47 -3.73 -19.20
C MET A 235 -27.68 -3.88 -20.71
N GLU A 236 -26.92 -3.12 -21.50
CA GLU A 236 -26.93 -3.23 -22.97
C GLU A 236 -26.62 -4.65 -23.41
N SER A 237 -25.47 -5.19 -23.00
CA SER A 237 -25.07 -6.56 -23.33
C SER A 237 -26.12 -7.58 -22.87
N ASN A 238 -26.66 -7.46 -21.65
CA ASN A 238 -27.67 -8.39 -21.15
C ASN A 238 -28.97 -8.34 -21.96
N MET A 239 -29.52 -7.15 -22.20
CA MET A 239 -30.79 -6.97 -22.93
C MET A 239 -30.68 -7.43 -24.39
N THR A 240 -29.58 -7.07 -25.05
CA THR A 240 -29.31 -7.40 -26.45
C THR A 240 -28.97 -8.88 -26.63
N GLU A 241 -28.03 -9.44 -25.84
CA GLU A 241 -27.64 -10.86 -25.95
C GLU A 241 -28.77 -11.82 -25.58
N ALA A 242 -29.65 -11.43 -24.64
CA ALA A 242 -30.85 -12.19 -24.31
C ALA A 242 -31.98 -12.05 -25.36
N GLY A 243 -31.88 -11.09 -26.28
CA GLY A 243 -32.92 -10.78 -27.26
C GLY A 243 -34.20 -10.21 -26.64
N LEU A 244 -34.09 -9.45 -25.54
CA LEU A 244 -35.24 -8.90 -24.82
C LEU A 244 -35.74 -7.58 -25.42
N ALA A 245 -34.80 -6.68 -25.71
CA ALA A 245 -35.03 -5.35 -26.27
C ALA A 245 -33.71 -4.76 -26.79
N SER A 246 -33.81 -3.80 -27.71
CA SER A 246 -32.68 -2.93 -28.07
C SER A 246 -32.35 -2.02 -26.89
N CYS A 247 -31.07 -1.75 -26.68
CA CYS A 247 -30.61 -0.91 -25.58
C CYS A 247 -29.59 0.10 -26.11
N VAL A 248 -29.91 1.39 -25.96
CA VAL A 248 -29.03 2.51 -26.29
C VAL A 248 -28.53 3.09 -24.97
N ILE A 249 -27.23 3.30 -24.84
CA ILE A 249 -26.64 3.89 -23.63
C ILE A 249 -26.15 5.30 -23.93
N SER A 250 -26.36 6.24 -23.01
CA SER A 250 -25.87 7.62 -23.12
C SER A 250 -25.55 8.16 -21.74
N ASP A 251 -24.53 9.00 -21.60
CA ASP A 251 -24.43 9.80 -20.39
C ASP A 251 -25.54 10.87 -20.36
N PHE A 252 -25.88 11.35 -19.16
CA PHE A 252 -26.95 12.33 -18.96
C PHE A 252 -26.79 13.62 -19.78
N ARG A 253 -25.56 14.06 -20.04
CA ARG A 253 -25.28 15.31 -20.74
C ARG A 253 -25.38 15.11 -22.24
N ASP A 254 -24.78 14.05 -22.75
CA ASP A 254 -24.84 13.66 -24.16
C ASP A 254 -26.27 13.39 -24.65
N GLU A 255 -27.16 12.96 -23.74
CA GLU A 255 -28.57 12.82 -24.05
C GLU A 255 -29.20 14.17 -24.43
N CYS A 256 -28.88 15.21 -23.68
CA CYS A 256 -29.34 16.58 -23.94
C CYS A 256 -28.75 17.18 -25.23
N HIS A 257 -27.67 16.61 -25.77
CA HIS A 257 -27.00 17.06 -27.00
C HIS A 257 -27.52 16.35 -28.26
N GLY A 258 -28.83 16.14 -28.33
CA GLY A 258 -29.53 15.69 -29.54
C GLY A 258 -29.91 14.21 -29.57
N ARG A 259 -29.37 13.36 -28.69
CA ARG A 259 -29.82 11.95 -28.61
C ARG A 259 -31.27 11.84 -28.12
N PHE A 260 -31.73 12.81 -27.33
CA PHE A 260 -33.15 12.94 -26.96
C PHE A 260 -34.09 13.06 -28.17
N LEU A 261 -33.60 13.43 -29.36
CA LEU A 261 -34.44 13.47 -30.56
C LEU A 261 -34.90 12.07 -30.97
N ALA A 262 -34.07 11.05 -30.78
CA ALA A 262 -34.47 9.66 -31.01
C ALA A 262 -35.67 9.34 -30.10
N LEU A 263 -35.56 9.62 -28.79
CA LEU A 263 -36.69 9.49 -27.87
C LEU A 263 -37.90 10.30 -28.36
N SER A 264 -37.73 11.55 -28.78
CA SER A 264 -38.85 12.40 -29.24
C SER A 264 -39.58 11.87 -30.47
N ASN A 265 -38.90 11.11 -31.35
CA ASN A 265 -39.52 10.50 -32.53
C ASN A 265 -40.37 9.27 -32.17
N PHE A 266 -40.02 8.58 -31.08
CA PHE A 266 -40.70 7.38 -30.57
C PHE A 266 -41.70 7.70 -29.45
N ILE A 267 -41.60 8.89 -28.85
CA ILE A 267 -42.61 9.49 -27.99
C ILE A 267 -43.71 10.07 -28.90
N SER A 268 -44.63 9.17 -29.27
CA SER A 268 -46.05 9.43 -29.45
C SER A 268 -46.46 10.92 -29.55
N SER A 269 -46.61 11.41 -30.80
CA SER A 269 -47.47 12.59 -31.04
C SER A 269 -48.92 12.28 -30.62
N PRO A 270 -49.82 13.28 -30.51
CA PRO A 270 -51.25 13.04 -30.28
C PRO A 270 -51.92 12.05 -31.25
N LYS A 271 -51.25 11.66 -32.34
CA LYS A 271 -51.71 10.68 -33.34
C LYS A 271 -51.26 9.22 -33.08
N HIS A 272 -50.34 8.96 -32.15
CA HIS A 272 -49.78 7.62 -31.89
C HIS A 272 -49.71 7.32 -30.38
N PRO A 273 -50.79 6.90 -29.70
CA PRO A 273 -50.86 6.85 -28.22
C PRO A 273 -50.03 5.74 -27.54
N GLN A 274 -49.38 4.85 -28.28
CA GLN A 274 -48.50 3.80 -27.75
C GLN A 274 -47.05 4.15 -28.07
N THR A 275 -46.18 4.04 -27.05
CA THR A 275 -44.73 4.17 -27.21
C THR A 275 -44.07 2.79 -27.23
N ASP A 276 -43.06 2.66 -28.06
CA ASP A 276 -42.18 1.49 -28.17
C ASP A 276 -40.84 1.70 -27.43
N CYS A 277 -40.66 2.86 -26.78
CA CYS A 277 -39.43 3.22 -26.08
C CYS A 277 -39.65 3.53 -24.58
N ALA A 278 -38.62 3.27 -23.78
CA ALA A 278 -38.60 3.62 -22.36
C ALA A 278 -37.23 4.15 -21.94
N LEU A 279 -37.22 4.98 -20.90
CA LEU A 279 -35.99 5.53 -20.32
C LEU A 279 -35.63 4.77 -19.04
N VAL A 280 -34.36 4.45 -18.86
CA VAL A 280 -33.81 3.87 -17.63
C VAL A 280 -32.79 4.86 -17.09
N LEU A 281 -32.93 5.26 -15.84
CA LEU A 281 -32.02 6.17 -15.16
C LEU A 281 -31.21 5.38 -14.13
N LEU A 282 -29.90 5.28 -14.34
CA LEU A 282 -28.96 4.79 -13.32
C LEU A 282 -28.51 5.99 -12.47
N VAL A 283 -28.98 6.04 -11.23
CA VAL A 283 -28.84 7.23 -10.38
C VAL A 283 -27.97 6.92 -9.16
N THR A 284 -26.90 7.70 -9.01
CA THR A 284 -26.16 7.82 -7.74
C THR A 284 -26.47 9.17 -7.08
N PRO A 285 -26.02 9.42 -5.84
CA PRO A 285 -26.16 10.73 -5.21
C PRO A 285 -25.61 11.89 -6.05
N ARG A 286 -24.67 11.63 -6.97
CA ARG A 286 -24.05 12.64 -7.87
C ARG A 286 -24.99 13.12 -8.97
N GLU A 287 -25.88 12.26 -9.46
CA GLU A 287 -26.77 12.57 -10.59
C GLU A 287 -28.17 13.03 -10.14
N GLU A 288 -28.47 13.04 -8.84
CA GLU A 288 -29.80 13.39 -8.28
C GLU A 288 -30.35 14.71 -8.82
N ALA A 289 -29.53 15.76 -8.81
CA ALA A 289 -29.95 17.09 -9.26
C ALA A 289 -30.26 17.12 -10.76
N VAL A 290 -29.45 16.45 -11.58
CA VAL A 290 -29.65 16.39 -13.04
C VAL A 290 -30.87 15.52 -13.37
N CYS A 291 -31.00 14.38 -12.69
CA CYS A 291 -32.13 13.46 -12.82
C CYS A 291 -33.46 14.16 -12.52
N ARG A 292 -33.56 14.89 -11.40
CA ARG A 292 -34.77 15.66 -11.05
C ARG A 292 -35.15 16.66 -12.13
N ASN A 293 -34.17 17.45 -12.59
CA ASN A 293 -34.39 18.44 -13.64
C ASN A 293 -34.84 17.82 -14.98
N LEU A 294 -34.31 16.63 -15.31
CA LEU A 294 -34.70 15.89 -16.50
C LEU A 294 -36.14 15.37 -16.37
N LEU A 295 -36.48 14.73 -15.25
CA LEU A 295 -37.81 14.16 -15.01
C LEU A 295 -38.94 15.19 -15.14
N ASP A 296 -38.71 16.42 -14.67
CA ASP A 296 -39.65 17.56 -14.76
C ASP A 296 -39.94 18.01 -16.21
N ARG A 297 -39.07 17.66 -17.16
CA ARG A 297 -39.14 18.09 -18.57
C ARG A 297 -39.59 16.99 -19.52
N LEU A 298 -39.63 15.74 -19.03
CA LEU A 298 -40.01 14.58 -19.84
C LEU A 298 -41.54 14.45 -19.94
N PRO A 299 -42.11 14.13 -21.12
CA PRO A 299 -43.55 13.95 -21.30
C PRO A 299 -44.13 12.91 -20.34
N GLY A 300 -45.27 13.20 -19.70
CA GLY A 300 -45.82 12.38 -18.62
C GLY A 300 -46.10 10.90 -18.95
N HIS A 301 -46.42 10.61 -20.21
CA HIS A 301 -46.74 9.26 -20.68
C HIS A 301 -45.51 8.42 -21.05
N LEU A 302 -44.31 9.00 -21.11
CA LEU A 302 -43.08 8.23 -21.36
C LEU A 302 -42.78 7.34 -20.13
N PRO A 303 -42.67 6.00 -20.29
CA PRO A 303 -42.22 5.11 -19.23
C PRO A 303 -40.78 5.46 -18.83
N VAL A 304 -40.58 5.75 -17.55
CA VAL A 304 -39.25 6.00 -16.97
C VAL A 304 -39.04 5.07 -15.78
N ILE A 305 -37.98 4.29 -15.84
CA ILE A 305 -37.52 3.38 -14.79
C ILE A 305 -36.33 4.05 -14.09
N ILE A 306 -36.37 4.10 -12.78
CA ILE A 306 -35.34 4.72 -11.93
C ILE A 306 -34.69 3.60 -11.11
N ILE A 307 -33.41 3.37 -11.36
CA ILE A 307 -32.58 2.40 -10.63
C ILE A 307 -31.57 3.23 -9.84
N ARG A 308 -31.71 3.24 -8.52
CA ARG A 308 -31.04 4.21 -7.65
C ARG A 308 -30.21 3.52 -6.57
N THR A 309 -29.03 4.05 -6.30
CA THR A 309 -28.22 3.73 -5.13
C THR A 309 -28.03 4.96 -4.25
N ASP A 310 -27.94 4.75 -2.93
CA ASP A 310 -27.54 5.78 -1.96
C ASP A 310 -26.02 5.78 -1.70
N ILE A 311 -25.27 4.89 -2.34
CA ILE A 311 -23.83 4.72 -2.14
C ILE A 311 -23.06 5.68 -3.06
N ASP A 312 -22.45 6.72 -2.50
CA ASP A 312 -21.60 7.68 -3.23
C ASP A 312 -20.12 7.26 -3.25
N SER A 313 -19.85 6.05 -3.73
CA SER A 313 -18.50 5.53 -3.96
C SER A 313 -18.52 4.50 -5.10
N PRO A 314 -17.36 4.02 -5.60
CA PRO A 314 -17.34 2.97 -6.63
C PRO A 314 -18.06 1.67 -6.23
N LEU A 315 -18.32 1.44 -4.94
CA LEU A 315 -19.17 0.34 -4.47
C LEU A 315 -20.61 0.48 -4.97
N GLY A 316 -21.08 1.71 -5.21
CA GLY A 316 -22.38 2.01 -5.79
C GLY A 316 -22.58 1.39 -7.19
N SER A 317 -21.51 1.15 -7.96
CA SER A 317 -21.60 0.40 -9.22
C SER A 317 -22.02 -1.06 -8.99
N ILE A 318 -21.60 -1.68 -7.88
CA ILE A 318 -21.97 -3.07 -7.53
C ILE A 318 -23.44 -3.12 -7.09
N ASP A 319 -23.88 -2.15 -6.28
CA ASP A 319 -25.28 -2.01 -5.87
C ASP A 319 -26.21 -1.76 -7.07
N LEU A 320 -25.85 -0.81 -7.95
CA LEU A 320 -26.58 -0.55 -9.19
C LEU A 320 -26.59 -1.75 -10.12
N LEU A 321 -25.49 -2.51 -10.23
CA LEU A 321 -25.43 -3.73 -11.02
C LEU A 321 -26.44 -4.78 -10.54
N TYR A 322 -26.61 -4.94 -9.23
CA TYR A 322 -27.62 -5.83 -8.65
C TYR A 322 -29.04 -5.36 -8.97
N LYS A 323 -29.34 -4.09 -8.68
CA LYS A 323 -30.66 -3.51 -8.90
C LYS A 323 -31.08 -3.51 -10.36
N MET A 324 -30.16 -3.23 -11.27
CA MET A 324 -30.37 -3.33 -12.72
C MET A 324 -30.57 -4.77 -13.18
N SER A 325 -29.83 -5.71 -12.59
CA SER A 325 -30.00 -7.14 -12.89
C SER A 325 -31.38 -7.65 -12.46
N MET A 326 -31.89 -7.20 -11.30
CA MET A 326 -33.26 -7.47 -10.86
C MET A 326 -34.29 -6.96 -11.88
N PHE A 327 -34.17 -5.70 -12.32
CA PHE A 327 -35.05 -5.15 -13.35
C PHE A 327 -34.99 -5.94 -14.67
N THR A 328 -33.79 -6.31 -15.12
CA THR A 328 -33.60 -7.09 -16.36
C THR A 328 -34.27 -8.46 -16.27
N SER A 329 -34.13 -9.12 -15.11
CA SER A 329 -34.80 -10.40 -14.82
C SER A 329 -36.31 -10.23 -14.87
N ASP A 330 -36.85 -9.25 -14.15
CA ASP A 330 -38.28 -8.99 -14.09
C ASP A 330 -38.86 -8.63 -15.46
N PHE A 331 -38.14 -7.83 -16.26
CA PHE A 331 -38.57 -7.48 -17.61
C PHE A 331 -38.69 -8.72 -18.51
N GLY A 332 -37.65 -9.56 -18.54
CA GLY A 332 -37.63 -10.78 -19.35
C GLY A 332 -38.68 -11.79 -18.95
N GLU A 333 -38.81 -12.05 -17.65
CA GLU A 333 -39.73 -13.06 -17.13
C GLU A 333 -41.19 -12.60 -17.17
N LYS A 334 -41.48 -11.35 -16.79
CA LYS A 334 -42.86 -10.83 -16.67
C LYS A 334 -43.46 -10.39 -18.00
N TYR A 335 -42.69 -9.71 -18.85
CA TYR A 335 -43.23 -9.07 -20.07
C TYR A 335 -42.83 -9.78 -21.36
N ARG A 336 -41.71 -10.51 -21.37
CA ARG A 336 -41.25 -11.28 -22.54
C ARG A 336 -41.50 -12.77 -22.39
N HIS A 337 -41.85 -13.25 -21.19
CA HIS A 337 -42.01 -14.68 -20.87
C HIS A 337 -40.81 -15.53 -21.34
N SER A 338 -39.61 -14.94 -21.24
CA SER A 338 -38.35 -15.50 -21.70
C SER A 338 -37.38 -15.57 -20.52
N ASN A 339 -36.50 -16.58 -20.53
CA ASN A 339 -35.37 -16.60 -19.61
C ASN A 339 -34.22 -15.80 -20.26
N PRO A 340 -33.79 -14.66 -19.69
CA PRO A 340 -32.63 -13.93 -20.20
C PRO A 340 -31.35 -14.79 -20.26
N ASN A 341 -31.30 -15.83 -19.43
CA ASN A 341 -30.16 -16.72 -19.25
C ASN A 341 -30.21 -18.01 -20.10
N ASP A 342 -30.98 -18.06 -21.19
CA ASP A 342 -31.02 -19.20 -22.13
C ASP A 342 -30.48 -18.83 -23.53
N PRO A 343 -29.52 -19.59 -24.10
CA PRO A 343 -29.02 -19.36 -25.47
C PRO A 343 -30.07 -19.49 -26.57
N ASN A 344 -31.19 -20.19 -26.32
CA ASN A 344 -32.18 -20.55 -27.34
C ASN A 344 -33.36 -19.58 -27.40
N ASN A 345 -33.17 -18.32 -26.97
CA ASN A 345 -34.19 -17.30 -27.16
C ASN A 345 -34.47 -17.05 -28.65
N LEU A 346 -35.76 -16.80 -28.92
CA LEU A 346 -36.56 -16.63 -30.15
C LEU A 346 -35.93 -16.49 -31.56
N GLY A 347 -34.64 -16.26 -31.74
CA GLY A 347 -34.01 -15.83 -33.00
C GLY A 347 -33.37 -16.91 -33.89
N GLY A 348 -33.31 -18.18 -33.50
CA GLY A 348 -32.89 -19.28 -34.39
C GLY A 348 -31.42 -19.28 -34.88
N PHE A 349 -30.57 -18.33 -34.47
CA PHE A 349 -29.13 -18.29 -34.80
C PHE A 349 -28.28 -18.68 -33.59
N SER A 350 -27.36 -19.64 -33.76
CA SER A 350 -26.46 -20.06 -32.67
C SER A 350 -25.24 -19.12 -32.56
N LYS A 351 -24.84 -18.77 -31.32
CA LYS A 351 -23.61 -17.98 -31.05
C LYS A 351 -22.35 -18.65 -31.61
N GLY A 352 -22.35 -19.99 -31.68
CA GLY A 352 -21.30 -20.78 -32.31
C GLY A 352 -21.12 -20.47 -33.79
N ALA A 353 -22.19 -20.19 -34.54
CA ALA A 353 -22.09 -19.89 -35.97
C ALA A 353 -21.19 -18.68 -36.25
N PHE A 354 -21.34 -17.56 -35.53
CA PHE A 354 -20.47 -16.40 -35.74
C PHE A 354 -19.07 -16.59 -35.16
N ARG A 355 -18.95 -17.24 -34.00
CA ARG A 355 -17.64 -17.52 -33.37
C ARG A 355 -16.79 -18.48 -34.20
N ASP A 356 -17.43 -19.48 -34.82
CA ASP A 356 -16.75 -20.60 -35.47
C ASP A 356 -16.63 -20.40 -37.01
N LEU A 357 -17.44 -19.51 -37.62
CA LEU A 357 -17.42 -19.24 -39.08
C LEU A 357 -16.78 -17.91 -39.48
N VAL A 358 -16.62 -16.94 -38.57
CA VAL A 358 -15.95 -15.66 -38.86
C VAL A 358 -14.51 -15.74 -38.37
N SER A 359 -13.56 -15.91 -39.29
CA SER A 359 -12.13 -15.88 -39.00
C SER A 359 -11.61 -14.45 -39.03
N PHE A 360 -10.97 -14.03 -37.94
CA PHE A 360 -10.31 -12.71 -37.86
C PHE A 360 -8.80 -12.79 -38.11
N GLN A 361 -8.29 -13.98 -38.47
CA GLN A 361 -6.85 -14.24 -38.57
C GLN A 361 -6.16 -13.37 -39.64
N GLU A 362 -6.83 -13.14 -40.77
CA GLU A 362 -6.33 -12.28 -41.85
C GLU A 362 -6.30 -10.81 -41.41
N ASP A 363 -7.37 -10.31 -40.78
CA ASP A 363 -7.44 -8.96 -40.20
C ASP A 363 -6.30 -8.72 -39.20
N PHE A 364 -6.06 -9.65 -38.27
CA PHE A 364 -5.01 -9.49 -37.26
C PHE A 364 -3.61 -9.38 -37.86
N SER A 365 -3.39 -9.93 -39.05
CA SER A 365 -2.11 -9.82 -39.77
C SER A 365 -1.92 -8.48 -40.49
N LEU A 366 -3.01 -7.77 -40.80
CA LEU A 366 -2.97 -6.45 -41.45
C LEU A 366 -2.62 -5.32 -40.47
N TYR A 367 -2.97 -5.48 -39.19
CA TYR A 367 -2.59 -4.57 -38.12
C TYR A 367 -1.18 -4.87 -37.61
N GLY A 368 -0.17 -4.75 -38.50
CA GLY A 368 1.23 -4.65 -38.09
C GLY A 368 1.49 -3.42 -37.22
N PRO A 369 2.65 -3.32 -36.53
CA PRO A 369 2.95 -2.16 -35.69
C PRO A 369 2.85 -0.86 -36.51
N LEU A 370 2.01 0.07 -36.07
CA LEU A 370 1.98 1.43 -36.59
C LEU A 370 3.35 2.07 -36.36
N ASN A 371 4.18 2.09 -37.41
CA ASN A 371 5.49 2.72 -37.39
C ASN A 371 5.33 4.22 -37.63
N PHE A 372 5.32 4.99 -36.55
CA PHE A 372 5.59 6.41 -36.62
C PHE A 372 7.09 6.61 -36.89
N THR A 373 7.44 7.48 -37.84
CA THR A 373 8.84 7.84 -38.14
C THR A 373 9.50 8.68 -37.05
N ALA A 374 8.72 9.15 -36.07
CA ALA A 374 9.22 9.81 -34.89
C ALA A 374 9.89 8.78 -33.96
N ALA A 375 11.07 9.10 -33.44
CA ALA A 375 11.72 8.29 -32.43
C ALA A 375 10.74 8.06 -31.26
N PRO A 376 10.60 6.83 -30.75
CA PRO A 376 9.74 6.56 -29.61
C PRO A 376 10.17 7.45 -28.45
N VAL A 377 9.22 8.19 -27.88
CA VAL A 377 9.41 8.87 -26.60
C VAL A 377 8.94 7.85 -25.56
N PRO A 378 9.85 7.10 -24.91
CA PRO A 378 9.44 6.16 -23.89
C PRO A 378 8.65 6.89 -22.82
N TYR A 379 7.61 6.25 -22.29
CA TYR A 379 7.00 6.72 -21.06
C TYR A 379 8.10 6.76 -20.00
N THR A 380 8.58 7.96 -19.69
CA THR A 380 9.60 8.13 -18.67
C THR A 380 8.93 7.77 -17.35
N ASP A 381 9.33 6.65 -16.75
CA ASP A 381 9.02 6.36 -15.36
C ASP A 381 9.27 7.63 -14.59
N ARG A 382 8.20 8.21 -14.07
CA ARG A 382 8.16 9.59 -13.59
C ARG A 382 9.00 9.80 -12.32
N LEU A 383 9.79 8.81 -11.92
CA LEU A 383 10.55 8.74 -10.66
C LEU A 383 11.97 8.16 -10.86
N GLN A 384 12.55 8.27 -12.07
CA GLN A 384 13.92 7.83 -12.34
C GLN A 384 14.95 8.96 -12.29
N LEU A 385 16.06 8.71 -11.60
CA LEU A 385 17.30 9.50 -11.70
C LEU A 385 17.92 9.28 -13.09
N LYS A 386 17.84 10.29 -13.97
CA LYS A 386 18.42 10.23 -15.31
C LYS A 386 19.86 10.76 -15.30
N THR A 387 20.81 9.84 -15.25
CA THR A 387 22.25 10.14 -15.18
C THR A 387 22.86 10.75 -16.45
N LYS A 388 22.14 10.74 -17.58
CA LYS A 388 22.65 11.19 -18.89
C LYS A 388 22.40 12.66 -19.23
N THR A 389 21.58 13.39 -18.47
CA THR A 389 21.10 14.74 -18.87
C THR A 389 21.45 15.86 -17.90
N ASN A 390 22.38 15.63 -16.98
CA ASN A 390 22.74 16.59 -15.94
C ASN A 390 21.53 17.10 -15.12
N SER A 391 20.56 16.22 -14.85
CA SER A 391 19.30 16.60 -14.22
C SER A 391 18.63 15.45 -13.49
N VAL A 392 17.90 15.78 -12.42
CA VAL A 392 16.93 14.85 -11.83
C VAL A 392 15.56 15.19 -12.39
N ASP A 393 14.93 14.24 -13.08
CA ASP A 393 13.55 14.37 -13.55
C ASP A 393 12.62 13.77 -12.49
N VAL A 394 12.00 14.61 -11.67
CA VAL A 394 10.95 14.16 -10.74
C VAL A 394 9.60 14.56 -11.31
N LEU A 395 8.81 13.56 -11.67
CA LEU A 395 7.43 13.71 -12.11
C LEU A 395 7.26 14.58 -13.35
N GLY A 396 8.25 14.50 -14.26
CA GLY A 396 8.30 15.28 -15.50
C GLY A 396 8.80 16.72 -15.31
N TYR A 397 9.32 17.07 -14.13
CA TYR A 397 9.93 18.36 -13.85
C TYR A 397 11.44 18.23 -13.79
N HIS A 398 12.10 19.14 -14.48
CA HIS A 398 13.55 19.23 -14.58
C HIS A 398 14.08 20.09 -13.43
N PHE A 399 14.83 19.48 -12.52
CA PHE A 399 15.47 20.18 -11.41
C PHE A 399 16.92 20.54 -11.78
N SER A 400 17.26 21.83 -11.72
CA SER A 400 18.61 22.37 -11.95
C SER A 400 19.30 22.74 -10.63
N ASP A 401 20.60 23.07 -10.66
CA ASP A 401 21.51 23.26 -9.51
C ASP A 401 20.96 24.09 -8.33
N ILE A 402 20.01 25.00 -8.57
CA ILE A 402 19.42 25.88 -7.54
C ILE A 402 18.30 25.19 -6.73
N GLU A 403 17.68 24.14 -7.26
CA GLU A 403 16.55 23.45 -6.61
C GLU A 403 16.97 22.15 -5.90
N VAL A 404 18.22 21.71 -6.07
CA VAL A 404 18.79 20.49 -5.47
C VAL A 404 18.60 20.44 -3.95
N PRO A 405 18.86 21.51 -3.16
CA PRO A 405 18.64 21.50 -1.70
C PRO A 405 17.19 21.18 -1.28
N TYR A 406 16.21 21.52 -2.11
CA TYR A 406 14.78 21.29 -1.86
C TYR A 406 14.39 19.85 -2.22
N LEU A 407 15.06 19.24 -3.19
CA LEU A 407 15.00 17.81 -3.47
C LEU A 407 15.60 16.97 -2.33
N LEU A 408 16.59 17.50 -1.59
CA LEU A 408 17.27 16.79 -0.49
C LEU A 408 16.34 16.48 0.70
N ALA A 409 15.19 17.15 0.83
CA ALA A 409 14.16 16.78 1.79
C ALA A 409 13.57 15.38 1.51
N ALA A 410 13.60 14.92 0.26
CA ALA A 410 13.25 13.56 -0.14
C ALA A 410 14.39 12.55 0.05
N PHE A 411 15.60 13.01 0.41
CA PHE A 411 16.77 12.16 0.70
C PHE A 411 17.02 11.97 2.20
N ASP A 412 16.30 12.71 3.04
CA ASP A 412 16.35 12.56 4.49
C ASP A 412 15.70 11.23 4.91
N ASP A 413 16.38 10.50 5.78
CA ASP A 413 15.96 9.24 6.40
C ASP A 413 15.17 9.47 7.69
N SER A 414 14.86 10.73 8.03
CA SER A 414 13.97 11.06 9.13
C SER A 414 12.54 10.55 8.92
N ARG A 415 11.87 10.26 10.04
CA ARG A 415 10.46 9.85 10.07
C ARG A 415 9.53 10.82 9.32
N ASP A 416 9.81 12.12 9.40
CA ASP A 416 9.00 13.16 8.75
C ASP A 416 9.22 13.18 7.23
N ALA A 417 10.46 12.96 6.79
CA ALA A 417 10.79 12.80 5.38
C ALA A 417 10.19 11.52 4.78
N LEU A 418 10.30 10.37 5.46
CA LEU A 418 9.66 9.12 5.02
C LEU A 418 8.13 9.25 4.94
N LYS A 419 7.49 9.87 5.92
CA LYS A 419 6.03 10.13 5.89
C LYS A 419 5.64 11.04 4.73
N THR A 420 6.48 12.02 4.43
CA THR A 420 6.30 12.94 3.29
C THR A 420 6.40 12.19 1.97
N GLN A 421 7.44 11.36 1.80
CA GLN A 421 7.61 10.51 0.61
C GLN A 421 6.45 9.52 0.44
N GLN A 422 6.01 8.86 1.51
CA GLN A 422 4.82 8.00 1.48
C GLN A 422 3.55 8.76 1.11
N THR A 423 3.43 10.02 1.56
CA THR A 423 2.29 10.88 1.20
C THR A 423 2.31 11.24 -0.29
N ILE A 424 3.49 11.47 -0.87
CA ILE A 424 3.68 11.71 -2.31
C ILE A 424 3.31 10.46 -3.11
N LEU A 425 3.78 9.28 -2.66
CA LEU A 425 3.55 8.00 -3.32
C LEU A 425 2.12 7.47 -3.16
N ASN A 426 1.34 7.96 -2.17
CA ASN A 426 -0.02 7.51 -1.95
C ASN A 426 -0.95 7.96 -3.11
N PRO A 427 -1.53 7.03 -3.89
CA PRO A 427 -2.39 7.36 -5.03
C PRO A 427 -3.62 8.19 -4.63
N GLU A 428 -4.21 7.91 -3.45
CA GLU A 428 -5.38 8.65 -2.93
C GLU A 428 -5.07 10.13 -2.67
N LYS A 429 -3.81 10.48 -2.45
CA LYS A 429 -3.39 11.87 -2.24
C LYS A 429 -3.24 12.64 -3.54
N GLY A 430 -3.19 11.95 -4.69
CA GLY A 430 -3.20 12.55 -6.02
C GLY A 430 -1.97 13.38 -6.38
N TYR A 431 -0.87 13.27 -5.62
CA TYR A 431 0.37 14.02 -5.89
C TYR A 431 1.04 13.58 -7.20
N LEU A 432 1.11 12.26 -7.45
CA LEU A 432 1.69 11.70 -8.69
C LEU A 432 0.93 12.13 -9.97
N ASN A 433 -0.30 12.58 -9.81
CA ASN A 433 -1.19 13.03 -10.90
C ASN A 433 -1.25 14.55 -11.06
N ASN A 434 -0.69 15.31 -10.10
CA ASN A 434 -0.69 16.76 -10.12
C ASN A 434 0.70 17.31 -9.73
N PRO A 435 1.61 17.42 -10.70
CA PRO A 435 2.97 17.91 -10.44
C PRO A 435 3.03 19.35 -9.91
N GLN A 436 2.07 20.21 -10.30
CA GLN A 436 1.97 21.58 -9.79
C GLN A 436 1.65 21.61 -8.30
N ARG A 437 0.87 20.65 -7.81
CA ARG A 437 0.63 20.47 -6.39
C ARG A 437 1.88 20.04 -5.64
N ILE A 438 2.75 19.24 -6.25
CA ILE A 438 4.03 18.86 -5.62
C ILE A 438 4.94 20.07 -5.51
N ARG A 439 5.05 20.85 -6.59
CA ARG A 439 5.80 22.10 -6.57
C ARG A 439 5.27 23.05 -5.51
N ARG A 440 3.98 23.34 -5.52
CA ARG A 440 3.36 24.21 -4.51
C ARG A 440 3.53 23.67 -3.09
N ASP A 441 3.08 22.44 -2.83
CA ASP A 441 3.00 21.90 -1.47
C ASP A 441 4.37 21.46 -0.91
N PHE A 442 5.39 21.19 -1.73
CA PHE A 442 6.71 20.72 -1.27
C PHE A 442 7.86 21.67 -1.60
N LEU A 443 7.84 22.38 -2.73
CA LEU A 443 8.92 23.30 -3.10
C LEU A 443 8.64 24.73 -2.63
N GLU A 444 7.36 25.14 -2.57
CA GLU A 444 6.98 26.54 -2.29
C GLU A 444 6.39 26.74 -0.87
N ASP A 445 5.53 25.85 -0.37
CA ASP A 445 4.72 26.09 0.85
C ASP A 445 5.17 25.36 2.15
N ARG A 446 5.90 24.23 2.10
CA ARG A 446 6.14 23.38 3.30
C ARG A 446 7.56 23.26 3.86
N PHE A 447 8.60 23.85 3.27
CA PHE A 447 9.97 23.66 3.78
C PHE A 447 10.73 24.96 4.08
N HIS A 448 10.07 25.92 4.74
CA HIS A 448 10.78 26.97 5.49
C HIS A 448 11.52 26.44 6.75
N ALA A 449 11.27 25.20 7.16
CA ALA A 449 12.10 24.50 8.14
C ALA A 449 13.21 23.75 7.41
N LYS A 450 14.47 24.20 7.56
CA LYS A 450 15.64 23.57 6.95
C LYS A 450 15.65 22.05 7.22
N CYS A 451 15.48 21.24 6.17
CA CYS A 451 15.73 19.80 6.24
C CYS A 451 17.18 19.55 6.67
N ARG A 452 17.44 18.55 7.52
CA ARG A 452 18.79 18.30 8.08
C ARG A 452 19.83 18.00 7.01
N ARG A 453 19.50 17.27 5.95
CA ARG A 453 20.40 17.09 4.79
C ARG A 453 20.67 18.37 4.00
N ALA A 454 19.73 19.32 3.97
CA ALA A 454 19.97 20.60 3.34
C ALA A 454 21.02 21.43 4.11
N LEU A 455 21.06 21.32 5.44
CA LEU A 455 22.10 21.94 6.28
C LEU A 455 23.49 21.35 6.04
N GLU A 456 23.60 20.06 5.74
CA GLU A 456 24.89 19.44 5.35
C GLU A 456 25.38 19.99 4.02
N PHE A 457 24.48 20.19 3.07
CA PHE A 457 24.79 20.75 1.74
C PHE A 457 25.23 22.22 1.76
N GLU A 458 24.80 22.97 2.78
CA GLU A 458 25.26 24.35 3.04
C GLU A 458 26.67 24.41 3.64
N LYS A 459 27.26 23.27 4.09
CA LYS A 459 28.63 23.24 4.62
C LYS A 459 29.67 23.20 3.50
N PRO A 460 30.71 24.05 3.53
CA PRO A 460 31.78 24.07 2.52
C PRO A 460 32.48 22.71 2.33
N ASP A 461 32.57 21.91 3.41
CA ASP A 461 33.37 20.67 3.45
C ASP A 461 32.53 19.38 3.44
N CYS A 462 31.27 19.43 3.01
CA CYS A 462 30.45 18.22 2.89
C CYS A 462 30.90 17.38 1.68
N LEU A 463 31.75 16.38 1.91
CA LEU A 463 32.33 15.51 0.87
C LEU A 463 31.25 14.81 0.03
N TRP A 464 30.25 14.20 0.66
CA TRP A 464 29.19 13.52 -0.10
C TRP A 464 28.36 14.48 -0.94
N CYS A 465 28.14 15.71 -0.47
CA CYS A 465 27.46 16.75 -1.21
C CYS A 465 28.25 17.15 -2.46
N ALA A 466 29.58 17.21 -2.36
CA ALA A 466 30.46 17.49 -3.50
C ALA A 466 30.46 16.34 -4.52
N GLU A 467 30.58 15.09 -4.06
CA GLU A 467 30.52 13.92 -4.94
C GLU A 467 29.14 13.75 -5.59
N TRP A 468 28.07 14.10 -4.87
CA TRP A 468 26.72 14.11 -5.41
C TRP A 468 26.57 15.14 -6.54
N LYS A 469 27.12 16.35 -6.37
CA LYS A 469 27.16 17.36 -7.44
C LYS A 469 27.93 16.86 -8.65
N LYS A 470 29.11 16.26 -8.45
CA LYS A 470 29.89 15.65 -9.54
C LYS A 470 29.08 14.61 -10.30
N PHE A 471 28.44 13.69 -9.57
CA PHE A 471 27.57 12.67 -10.16
C PHE A 471 26.42 13.28 -10.97
N LEU A 472 25.74 14.30 -10.42
CA LEU A 472 24.68 15.02 -11.12
C LEU A 472 25.17 15.79 -12.34
N GLN A 473 26.44 16.21 -12.38
CA GLN A 473 27.05 16.94 -13.49
C GLN A 473 27.69 16.01 -14.55
N GLY A 474 27.60 14.69 -14.35
CA GLY A 474 28.23 13.69 -15.22
C GLY A 474 29.75 13.62 -15.05
N GLU A 475 30.30 14.24 -14.00
CA GLU A 475 31.71 14.17 -13.65
C GLU A 475 32.03 12.87 -12.88
N PRO A 476 33.29 12.39 -12.90
CA PRO A 476 33.69 11.25 -12.10
C PRO A 476 33.46 11.50 -10.60
N ALA A 477 32.53 10.74 -10.01
CA ALA A 477 32.21 10.77 -8.59
C ALA A 477 32.76 9.53 -7.87
N ASP A 478 33.11 9.70 -6.59
CA ASP A 478 33.48 8.61 -5.70
C ASP A 478 32.24 7.88 -5.18
N ILE A 479 32.02 6.67 -5.69
CA ILE A 479 30.86 5.84 -5.33
C ILE A 479 30.88 5.40 -3.87
N ASN A 480 32.05 5.30 -3.23
CA ASN A 480 32.14 4.91 -1.82
C ASN A 480 31.60 6.02 -0.94
N ILE A 481 32.01 7.27 -1.22
CA ILE A 481 31.48 8.45 -0.51
C ILE A 481 29.96 8.58 -0.72
N LEU A 482 29.46 8.30 -1.92
CA LEU A 482 28.02 8.33 -2.21
C LEU A 482 27.24 7.22 -1.50
N ASN A 483 27.75 5.98 -1.49
CA ASN A 483 27.13 4.85 -0.81
C ASN A 483 27.18 5.02 0.71
N ASP A 484 28.29 5.52 1.26
CA ASP A 484 28.44 5.84 2.70
C ASP A 484 27.50 6.96 3.15
N ALA A 485 27.00 7.78 2.22
CA ALA A 485 25.99 8.78 2.50
C ALA A 485 24.56 8.20 2.62
N TYR A 486 24.35 6.90 2.33
CA TYR A 486 23.06 6.19 2.25
C TYR A 486 21.92 7.11 1.79
N ILE A 487 22.02 7.61 0.56
CA ILE A 487 21.06 8.59 0.01
C ILE A 487 19.70 7.90 -0.12
N ASN A 488 18.69 8.33 0.65
CA ASN A 488 17.34 7.78 0.53
C ASN A 488 16.65 8.33 -0.72
N TRP A 489 15.73 7.61 -1.35
CA TRP A 489 14.87 8.08 -2.44
C TRP A 489 13.59 7.27 -2.46
N LEU A 490 12.45 7.94 -2.21
CA LEU A 490 11.11 7.37 -2.29
C LEU A 490 10.94 6.08 -1.46
N GLY A 491 11.54 6.05 -0.27
CA GLY A 491 11.49 4.91 0.65
C GLY A 491 12.52 3.82 0.38
N SER A 492 13.44 4.02 -0.57
CA SER A 492 14.57 3.11 -0.86
C SER A 492 15.91 3.81 -0.61
N THR A 493 17.01 3.08 -0.49
CA THR A 493 18.37 3.67 -0.48
C THR A 493 18.98 3.55 -1.87
N LEU A 494 19.56 4.62 -2.39
CA LEU A 494 20.29 4.59 -3.65
C LEU A 494 21.65 3.91 -3.46
N TRP A 495 21.97 3.00 -4.38
CA TRP A 495 23.25 2.30 -4.40
C TRP A 495 23.95 2.55 -5.73
N PHE A 496 25.15 3.14 -5.65
CA PHE A 496 25.94 3.56 -6.79
C PHE A 496 26.95 2.48 -7.15
N ILE A 497 26.92 2.05 -8.41
CA ILE A 497 27.77 0.97 -8.92
C ILE A 497 28.58 1.52 -10.10
N ARG A 498 29.90 1.34 -10.02
CA ARG A 498 30.79 1.67 -11.14
C ARG A 498 30.78 0.52 -12.15
N GLN A 499 30.40 0.84 -13.37
CA GLN A 499 30.36 -0.09 -14.49
C GLN A 499 31.74 -0.26 -15.13
N PRO A 500 31.99 -1.37 -15.85
CA PRO A 500 33.28 -1.61 -16.51
C PRO A 500 33.69 -0.55 -17.54
N ASP A 501 32.72 0.15 -18.12
CA ASP A 501 32.94 1.26 -19.07
C ASP A 501 33.25 2.61 -18.38
N GLY A 502 33.34 2.62 -17.05
CA GLY A 502 33.61 3.81 -16.24
C GLY A 502 32.37 4.63 -15.88
N THR A 503 31.18 4.27 -16.37
CA THR A 503 29.92 4.93 -16.00
C THR A 503 29.45 4.52 -14.61
N ILE A 504 28.58 5.32 -13.99
CA ILE A 504 27.96 5.01 -12.70
C ILE A 504 26.48 4.70 -12.96
N SER A 505 26.05 3.48 -12.61
CA SER A 505 24.64 3.12 -12.54
C SER A 505 24.13 3.25 -11.11
N VAL A 506 22.83 3.47 -10.96
CA VAL A 506 22.17 3.56 -9.66
C VAL A 506 21.12 2.46 -9.56
N GLU A 507 21.17 1.71 -8.47
CA GLU A 507 20.15 0.75 -8.08
C GLU A 507 19.41 1.25 -6.84
N THR A 508 18.20 0.74 -6.60
CA THR A 508 17.46 1.03 -5.36
C THR A 508 17.50 -0.20 -4.47
N VAL A 509 17.93 0.00 -3.24
CA VAL A 509 17.99 -1.02 -2.20
C VAL A 509 16.83 -0.79 -1.25
N ILE A 510 15.90 -1.75 -1.24
CA ILE A 510 14.82 -1.81 -0.26
C ILE A 510 15.28 -2.77 0.85
N PRO A 511 15.40 -2.33 2.11
CA PRO A 511 15.77 -3.21 3.21
C PRO A 511 14.69 -4.28 3.41
N GLY A 512 14.95 -5.50 2.93
CA GLY A 512 14.02 -6.63 3.06
C GLY A 512 13.84 -7.09 4.51
N ALA A 513 12.83 -7.93 4.74
CA ALA A 513 12.70 -8.66 5.99
C ALA A 513 13.89 -9.62 6.15
N PRO A 514 14.53 -9.71 7.33
CA PRO A 514 15.65 -10.60 7.53
C PRO A 514 15.21 -12.06 7.46
N VAL A 515 16.01 -12.91 6.80
CA VAL A 515 15.73 -14.36 6.70
C VAL A 515 15.91 -15.05 8.06
N THR A 516 16.90 -14.59 8.85
CA THR A 516 17.17 -15.04 10.23
C THR A 516 17.83 -13.91 11.02
N LEU A 517 17.33 -13.61 12.23
CA LEU A 517 17.98 -12.70 13.18
C LEU A 517 18.52 -13.49 14.38
N PRO A 518 19.63 -13.06 14.99
CA PRO A 518 20.06 -13.63 16.25
C PRO A 518 18.99 -13.35 17.32
N THR A 519 18.74 -14.33 18.19
CA THR A 519 17.83 -14.20 19.34
C THR A 519 18.56 -13.73 20.60
N ARG A 520 19.83 -13.33 20.48
CA ARG A 520 20.68 -12.84 21.57
C ARG A 520 21.54 -11.67 21.07
N GLY A 521 22.08 -10.92 22.01
CA GLY A 521 23.00 -9.83 21.72
C GLY A 521 22.34 -8.45 21.71
N LEU A 522 22.89 -7.54 20.88
CA LEU A 522 22.45 -6.13 20.86
C LEU A 522 20.97 -5.96 20.49
N ILE A 523 20.39 -6.94 19.80
CA ILE A 523 18.96 -6.94 19.46
C ILE A 523 18.06 -6.85 20.70
N GLY A 524 18.50 -7.35 21.86
CA GLY A 524 17.74 -7.24 23.11
C GLY A 524 17.55 -5.80 23.58
N GLY A 525 18.63 -5.01 23.55
CA GLY A 525 18.56 -3.58 23.84
C GLY A 525 17.70 -2.82 22.84
N ILE A 526 17.84 -3.15 21.55
CA ILE A 526 17.07 -2.51 20.46
C ILE A 526 15.57 -2.79 20.62
N VAL A 527 15.18 -4.01 20.98
CA VAL A 527 13.77 -4.35 21.28
C VAL A 527 13.29 -3.56 22.50
N GLY A 528 14.10 -3.48 23.56
CA GLY A 528 13.78 -2.71 24.76
C GLY A 528 13.54 -1.23 24.48
N ASP A 529 14.45 -0.59 23.74
CA ASP A 529 14.35 0.78 23.23
C ASP A 529 13.06 0.98 22.43
N VAL A 530 12.87 0.18 21.37
CA VAL A 530 11.73 0.32 20.46
C VAL A 530 10.39 0.17 21.19
N LEU A 531 10.26 -0.81 22.09
CA LEU A 531 9.02 -1.00 22.85
C LEU A 531 8.79 0.12 23.87
N GLY A 532 9.85 0.63 24.50
CA GLY A 532 9.78 1.70 25.48
C GLY A 532 9.46 3.08 24.89
N SER A 533 9.86 3.34 23.64
CA SER A 533 9.81 4.70 23.06
C SER A 533 8.41 5.30 22.91
N LYS A 534 7.38 4.45 22.81
CA LYS A 534 5.97 4.90 22.84
C LYS A 534 5.54 5.44 24.21
N TYR A 535 6.07 4.89 25.29
CA TYR A 535 5.63 5.16 26.65
C TYR A 535 6.36 6.34 27.30
N GLU A 536 7.52 6.72 26.79
CA GLU A 536 8.29 7.86 27.28
C GLU A 536 7.46 9.15 27.15
N LEU A 537 6.78 9.29 26.00
CA LEU A 537 5.88 10.40 25.65
C LEU A 537 4.47 10.28 26.24
N GLU A 538 4.13 9.19 26.92
CA GLU A 538 2.81 8.98 27.52
C GLU A 538 2.66 9.82 28.81
N LYS A 539 1.62 10.65 28.83
CA LYS A 539 1.35 11.59 29.93
C LYS A 539 0.66 10.90 31.11
N ASP A 540 -0.14 9.87 30.82
CA ASP A 540 -0.79 9.07 31.86
C ASP A 540 0.16 8.01 32.41
N LYS A 541 0.90 8.38 33.47
CA LYS A 541 1.86 7.49 34.13
C LYS A 541 1.18 6.30 34.82
N LEU A 542 -0.09 6.40 35.20
CA LEU A 542 -0.83 5.26 35.79
C LEU A 542 -1.07 4.17 34.74
N LYS A 543 -1.36 4.57 33.50
CA LYS A 543 -1.52 3.64 32.38
C LYS A 543 -0.23 2.88 32.06
N ILE A 544 0.93 3.51 32.22
CA ILE A 544 2.23 2.85 32.07
C ILE A 544 2.49 1.89 33.24
N LYS A 545 2.23 2.32 34.48
CA LYS A 545 2.38 1.47 35.67
C LYS A 545 1.45 0.24 35.64
N ALA A 546 0.28 0.36 35.02
CA ALA A 546 -0.66 -0.74 34.78
C ALA A 546 -0.19 -1.78 33.75
N LEU A 547 1.00 -1.62 33.16
CA LEU A 547 1.64 -2.66 32.36
C LEU A 547 2.29 -3.74 33.24
N ALA A 548 2.51 -3.47 34.53
CA ALA A 548 3.06 -4.45 35.46
C ALA A 548 2.25 -5.75 35.47
N GLY A 549 2.94 -6.89 35.42
CA GLY A 549 2.32 -8.22 35.40
C GLY A 549 1.71 -8.64 34.06
N LYS A 550 1.83 -7.83 32.99
CA LYS A 550 1.49 -8.29 31.64
C LYS A 550 2.53 -9.27 31.13
N SER A 551 2.06 -10.32 30.44
CA SER A 551 2.93 -11.32 29.83
C SER A 551 3.47 -10.93 28.46
N HIS A 552 2.90 -9.89 27.82
CA HIS A 552 3.29 -9.45 26.48
C HIS A 552 2.90 -7.99 26.19
N LEU A 553 3.70 -7.30 25.37
CA LEU A 553 3.38 -5.98 24.81
C LEU A 553 3.18 -6.06 23.30
N LYS A 554 1.97 -5.71 22.85
CA LYS A 554 1.63 -5.71 21.42
C LYS A 554 2.44 -4.64 20.66
N PRO A 555 3.24 -5.01 19.65
CA PRO A 555 3.94 -4.08 18.79
C PRO A 555 2.99 -3.09 18.09
N SER A 556 3.46 -1.85 17.89
CA SER A 556 2.65 -0.77 17.30
C SER A 556 3.45 0.02 16.28
N VAL A 557 2.80 0.49 15.21
CA VAL A 557 3.41 1.39 14.21
C VAL A 557 3.97 2.69 14.80
N THR A 558 3.55 3.06 16.01
CA THR A 558 4.02 4.26 16.73
C THR A 558 5.35 4.08 17.45
N MET A 559 5.76 2.82 17.72
CA MET A 559 7.04 2.44 18.32
C MET A 559 8.17 2.53 17.29
N THR A 560 9.34 3.00 17.73
CA THR A 560 10.52 3.25 16.89
C THR A 560 11.81 3.29 17.73
N TYR A 561 12.97 3.17 17.09
CA TYR A 561 14.28 3.26 17.76
C TYR A 561 14.60 4.70 18.19
N THR A 562 15.48 4.86 19.18
CA THR A 562 15.88 6.16 19.73
C THR A 562 17.40 6.32 19.76
N ASP A 563 17.91 7.31 20.50
CA ASP A 563 19.34 7.51 20.67
C ASP A 563 20.04 6.36 21.38
N ASP A 564 19.31 5.57 22.17
CA ASP A 564 19.79 4.31 22.75
C ASP A 564 20.38 3.38 21.68
N THR A 565 19.58 3.04 20.66
CA THR A 565 20.00 2.19 19.56
C THR A 565 21.09 2.86 18.72
N VAL A 566 20.92 4.14 18.37
CA VAL A 566 21.86 4.87 17.50
C VAL A 566 23.25 4.92 18.13
N LEU A 567 23.35 5.26 19.41
CA LEU A 567 24.64 5.39 20.09
C LEU A 567 25.24 4.04 20.50
N SER A 568 24.40 3.02 20.76
CA SER A 568 24.89 1.64 20.92
C SER A 568 25.57 1.15 19.64
N LEU A 569 24.91 1.33 18.49
CA LEU A 569 25.49 0.93 17.20
C LEU A 569 26.73 1.76 16.82
N ALA A 570 26.83 3.01 17.27
CA ALA A 570 28.05 3.80 17.13
C ALA A 570 29.23 3.19 17.91
N ILE A 571 29.03 2.71 19.14
CA ILE A 571 30.06 2.00 19.91
C ILE A 571 30.38 0.64 19.27
N ALA A 572 29.37 -0.08 18.77
CA ALA A 572 29.59 -1.34 18.05
C ALA A 572 30.49 -1.13 16.82
N LYS A 573 30.22 -0.09 16.02
CA LYS A 573 31.04 0.30 14.86
C LYS A 573 32.46 0.69 15.29
N TRP A 574 32.60 1.48 16.36
CA TRP A 574 33.90 1.87 16.90
C TRP A 574 34.76 0.66 17.29
N LEU A 575 34.22 -0.28 18.07
CA LEU A 575 34.95 -1.47 18.53
C LEU A 575 35.37 -2.41 17.38
N VAL A 576 34.57 -2.50 16.32
CA VAL A 576 34.87 -3.38 15.18
C VAL A 576 35.90 -2.77 14.23
N TYR A 577 35.84 -1.45 14.00
CA TYR A 577 36.60 -0.80 12.93
C TYR A 577 37.79 0.05 13.42
N ASP A 578 37.93 0.31 14.71
CA ASP A 578 39.09 1.00 15.29
C ASP A 578 39.87 0.08 16.26
N PRO A 579 40.91 -0.62 15.77
CA PRO A 579 41.73 -1.50 16.60
C PRO A 579 42.45 -0.79 17.75
N SER A 580 42.61 0.53 17.67
CA SER A 580 43.25 1.33 18.71
C SER A 580 42.27 1.80 19.79
N HIS A 581 40.97 1.66 19.54
CA HIS A 581 39.90 2.16 20.40
C HIS A 581 40.14 3.63 20.79
N ASP A 582 40.45 4.48 19.79
CA ASP A 582 40.71 5.89 20.03
C ASP A 582 39.41 6.65 20.35
N LYS A 583 39.49 7.53 21.35
CA LYS A 583 38.35 8.37 21.78
C LYS A 583 37.93 9.34 20.69
N GLN A 584 38.87 9.82 19.87
CA GLN A 584 38.55 10.78 18.82
C GLN A 584 37.69 10.14 17.72
N THR A 585 38.00 8.90 17.32
CA THR A 585 37.16 8.12 16.39
C THR A 585 35.74 7.96 16.93
N LEU A 586 35.59 7.65 18.22
CA LEU A 586 34.28 7.50 18.85
C LEU A 586 33.50 8.83 18.89
N VAL A 587 34.17 9.95 19.17
CA VAL A 587 33.57 11.30 19.11
C VAL A 587 33.05 11.60 17.69
N ASP A 588 33.82 11.25 16.66
CA ASP A 588 33.41 11.47 15.27
C ASP A 588 32.18 10.61 14.91
N LEU A 589 32.16 9.34 15.31
CA LEU A 589 31.01 8.45 15.11
C LEU A 589 29.75 8.96 15.83
N PHE A 590 29.86 9.40 17.08
CA PHE A 590 28.74 9.99 17.81
C PHE A 590 28.21 11.25 17.12
N LYS A 591 29.09 12.18 16.74
CA LYS A 591 28.68 13.40 16.05
C LYS A 591 28.05 13.07 14.68
N HIS A 592 28.59 12.11 13.93
CA HIS A 592 28.06 11.71 12.63
C HIS A 592 26.66 11.09 12.76
N LEU A 593 26.52 9.99 13.48
CA LEU A 593 25.26 9.24 13.59
C LEU A 593 24.18 10.05 14.32
N ALA A 594 24.54 10.83 15.35
CA ALA A 594 23.56 11.66 16.04
C ALA A 594 23.05 12.85 15.21
N ARG A 595 23.88 13.43 14.31
CA ARG A 595 23.40 14.47 13.37
C ARG A 595 22.38 13.88 12.39
N ARG A 596 22.68 12.67 11.92
CA ARG A 596 21.83 11.92 10.99
C ARG A 596 20.49 11.53 11.62
N TYR A 597 20.51 10.87 12.77
CA TYR A 597 19.32 10.30 13.42
C TYR A 597 18.72 11.15 14.55
N ALA A 598 18.87 12.48 14.49
CA ALA A 598 18.56 13.46 15.53
C ALA A 598 17.10 13.78 15.97
N PRO A 599 15.96 13.29 15.42
CA PRO A 599 14.76 14.12 15.46
C PRO A 599 14.18 14.43 16.85
N TYR A 600 14.14 13.53 17.84
CA TYR A 600 13.48 13.85 19.13
C TYR A 600 14.05 13.24 20.42
N SER A 601 14.98 12.27 20.36
CA SER A 601 15.35 11.50 21.58
C SER A 601 16.59 12.00 22.33
N PHE A 602 17.56 12.64 21.65
CA PHE A 602 18.78 13.10 22.34
C PHE A 602 18.53 14.21 23.38
N SER A 603 19.24 14.20 24.50
CA SER A 603 19.15 15.29 25.50
C SER A 603 19.54 16.67 24.91
N LYS A 604 19.02 17.76 25.50
CA LYS A 604 19.33 19.13 25.05
C LYS A 604 20.83 19.41 25.03
N THR A 605 21.55 18.96 26.06
CA THR A 605 22.99 19.13 26.19
C THR A 605 23.75 18.32 25.15
N PHE A 606 23.37 17.06 24.92
CA PHE A 606 23.99 16.24 23.88
C PHE A 606 23.76 16.85 22.48
N ARG A 607 22.55 17.32 22.17
CA ARG A 607 22.28 18.03 20.89
C ARG A 607 23.15 19.27 20.72
N ALA A 608 23.35 20.06 21.78
CA ALA A 608 24.23 21.23 21.73
C ALA A 608 25.69 20.82 21.45
N TRP A 609 26.17 19.78 22.14
CA TRP A 609 27.51 19.23 21.90
C TRP A 609 27.69 18.71 20.48
N VAL A 610 26.73 17.93 19.97
CA VAL A 610 26.73 17.40 18.59
C VAL A 610 26.73 18.52 17.54
N ARG A 611 26.03 19.62 17.78
CA ARG A 611 25.97 20.78 16.86
C ARG A 611 27.21 21.65 16.90
N SER A 612 27.96 21.63 17.99
CA SER A 612 29.20 22.38 18.14
C SER A 612 30.41 21.64 17.54
N ASP A 613 31.47 22.39 17.25
CA ASP A 613 32.79 21.85 16.89
C ASP A 613 33.59 21.38 18.13
N ASN A 614 33.05 21.60 19.34
CA ASN A 614 33.68 21.15 20.58
C ASN A 614 33.75 19.62 20.64
N ARG A 615 34.93 19.08 20.94
CA ARG A 615 35.20 17.64 21.08
C ARG A 615 35.35 17.21 22.54
N GLU A 616 35.44 18.16 23.47
CA GLU A 616 35.59 17.89 24.91
C GLU A 616 34.27 17.36 25.51
N PRO A 617 34.35 16.47 26.53
CA PRO A 617 33.17 16.01 27.26
C PRO A 617 32.55 17.15 28.08
N TYR A 618 31.26 17.03 28.39
CA TYR A 618 30.49 18.07 29.09
C TYR A 618 30.05 17.67 30.52
N GLY A 619 30.64 16.62 31.10
CA GLY A 619 30.49 16.33 32.54
C GLY A 619 29.12 15.84 32.99
N ALA A 620 28.32 15.22 32.12
CA ALA A 620 27.00 14.75 32.51
C ALA A 620 27.06 13.49 33.41
N ASN A 621 26.07 13.39 34.31
CA ASN A 621 25.81 12.27 35.21
C ASN A 621 24.53 11.50 34.82
N THR A 622 24.01 11.76 33.62
CA THR A 622 22.80 11.12 33.09
C THR A 622 23.07 9.71 32.56
N ASN A 623 22.03 8.90 32.48
CA ASN A 623 21.96 7.52 32.01
C ASN A 623 22.43 7.31 30.56
N GLY A 624 22.65 8.39 29.82
CA GLY A 624 23.17 8.43 28.46
C GLY A 624 24.46 7.64 28.21
N SER A 625 25.32 7.48 29.22
CA SER A 625 26.52 6.62 29.12
C SER A 625 26.19 5.14 29.29
N ALA A 626 25.22 4.81 30.14
CA ALA A 626 24.84 3.46 30.50
C ALA A 626 23.95 2.78 29.44
N MET A 627 23.03 3.53 28.82
CA MET A 627 22.10 3.02 27.80
C MET A 627 22.81 2.46 26.55
N ARG A 628 23.99 2.99 26.22
CA ARG A 628 24.73 2.70 24.99
C ARG A 628 25.88 1.70 25.12
N VAL A 629 26.21 1.28 26.35
CA VAL A 629 27.48 0.58 26.65
C VAL A 629 27.48 -0.90 26.28
N ALA A 630 26.33 -1.49 25.98
CA ALA A 630 26.17 -2.93 25.78
C ALA A 630 27.19 -3.59 24.80
N PRO A 631 27.59 -2.97 23.67
CA PRO A 631 28.58 -3.58 22.77
C PRO A 631 29.92 -3.85 23.47
N VAL A 632 30.36 -2.99 24.40
CA VAL A 632 31.60 -3.21 25.16
C VAL A 632 31.56 -4.54 25.90
N ALA A 633 30.44 -4.83 26.56
CA ALA A 633 30.30 -6.03 27.36
C ALA A 633 30.40 -7.29 26.51
N TRP A 634 29.91 -7.26 25.26
CA TRP A 634 29.97 -8.36 24.32
C TRP A 634 31.33 -8.50 23.63
N TYR A 635 32.03 -7.39 23.40
CA TYR A 635 33.35 -7.36 22.77
C TYR A 635 34.48 -7.86 23.68
N ALA A 636 34.50 -7.38 24.93
CA ALA A 636 35.57 -7.64 25.87
C ALA A 636 35.76 -9.14 26.15
N GLN A 637 36.98 -9.57 26.44
CA GLN A 637 37.29 -10.97 26.77
C GLN A 637 37.48 -11.18 28.27
N SER A 638 37.60 -10.09 29.04
CA SER A 638 37.69 -10.10 30.50
C SER A 638 36.85 -8.99 31.12
N LEU A 639 36.52 -9.15 32.41
CA LEU A 639 35.78 -8.13 33.15
C LEU A 639 36.59 -6.83 33.29
N ASP A 640 37.90 -6.91 33.52
CA ASP A 640 38.76 -5.73 33.62
C ASP A 640 38.80 -4.94 32.30
N GLU A 641 38.91 -5.64 31.17
CA GLU A 641 38.83 -5.02 29.84
C GLU A 641 37.45 -4.40 29.60
N CYS A 642 36.37 -5.11 29.98
CA CYS A 642 35.01 -4.60 29.89
C CYS A 642 34.86 -3.28 30.65
N LEU A 643 35.35 -3.22 31.89
CA LEU A 643 35.31 -2.02 32.72
C LEU A 643 36.16 -0.87 32.15
N ALA A 644 37.33 -1.18 31.59
CA ALA A 644 38.22 -0.20 30.98
C ALA A 644 37.60 0.43 29.72
N LEU A 645 37.06 -0.39 28.81
CA LEU A 645 36.38 0.06 27.60
C LEU A 645 35.08 0.80 27.92
N ALA A 646 34.32 0.36 28.94
CA ALA A 646 33.11 1.03 29.39
C ALA A 646 33.43 2.44 29.88
N LYS A 647 34.51 2.59 30.68
CA LYS A 647 35.02 3.90 31.09
C LYS A 647 35.43 4.76 29.89
N THR A 648 36.22 4.22 28.96
CA THR A 648 36.64 4.95 27.75
C THR A 648 35.45 5.47 26.94
N SER A 649 34.41 4.65 26.75
CA SER A 649 33.19 5.03 26.01
C SER A 649 32.28 6.02 26.76
N ALA A 650 32.36 6.08 28.09
CA ALA A 650 31.65 7.07 28.89
C ALA A 650 32.35 8.43 28.88
N GLU A 651 33.68 8.44 29.03
CA GLU A 651 34.51 9.65 29.17
C GLU A 651 34.42 10.64 28.01
N VAL A 652 34.01 10.20 26.82
CA VAL A 652 33.84 11.09 25.65
C VAL A 652 32.69 12.10 25.80
N THR A 653 31.71 11.84 26.68
CA THR A 653 30.62 12.81 26.96
C THR A 653 30.23 12.92 28.44
N HIS A 654 30.29 11.81 29.18
CA HIS A 654 29.86 11.67 30.59
C HIS A 654 31.08 11.34 31.48
N ASN A 655 32.06 12.25 31.55
CA ASN A 655 33.29 12.07 32.33
C ASN A 655 33.13 12.36 33.84
N SER A 656 31.90 12.35 34.36
CA SER A 656 31.66 12.38 35.81
C SER A 656 31.84 11.00 36.41
N ASP A 657 32.20 10.92 37.70
CA ASP A 657 32.34 9.65 38.42
C ASP A 657 31.05 8.81 38.31
N GLU A 658 29.89 9.46 38.41
CA GLU A 658 28.59 8.80 38.29
C GLU A 658 28.30 8.29 36.87
N GLY A 659 28.62 9.09 35.85
CA GLY A 659 28.41 8.71 34.45
C GLY A 659 29.26 7.50 34.05
N ILE A 660 30.52 7.46 34.51
CA ILE A 660 31.42 6.33 34.30
C ILE A 660 30.93 5.11 35.09
N ARG A 661 30.55 5.30 36.36
CA ARG A 661 30.06 4.25 37.24
C ARG A 661 28.82 3.55 36.67
N GLY A 662 27.84 4.30 36.17
CA GLY A 662 26.64 3.75 35.57
C GLY A 662 26.93 2.89 34.33
N ALA A 663 27.82 3.36 33.44
CA ALA A 663 28.23 2.61 32.26
C ALA A 663 28.98 1.31 32.61
N GLN A 664 29.89 1.38 33.58
CA GLN A 664 30.62 0.21 34.07
C GLN A 664 29.69 -0.81 34.73
N ALA A 665 28.68 -0.36 35.48
CA ALA A 665 27.71 -1.24 36.14
C ALA A 665 26.85 -2.03 35.13
N ILE A 666 26.29 -1.36 34.12
CA ILE A 666 25.54 -2.04 33.05
C ILE A 666 26.44 -2.99 32.26
N ALA A 667 27.64 -2.56 31.88
CA ALA A 667 28.57 -3.40 31.14
C ALA A 667 28.99 -4.65 31.95
N ALA A 668 29.25 -4.50 33.24
CA ALA A 668 29.55 -5.60 34.15
C ALA A 668 28.36 -6.56 34.29
N ALA A 669 27.14 -6.05 34.46
CA ALA A 669 25.95 -6.88 34.57
C ALA A 669 25.74 -7.74 33.30
N ILE A 670 25.91 -7.16 32.11
CA ILE A 670 25.83 -7.89 30.84
C ILE A 670 26.96 -8.92 30.73
N PHE A 671 28.21 -8.53 31.05
CA PHE A 671 29.39 -9.41 30.95
C PHE A 671 29.27 -10.61 31.90
N LEU A 672 28.90 -10.39 33.15
CA LEU A 672 28.71 -11.44 34.14
C LEU A 672 27.57 -12.37 33.74
N ASN A 673 26.45 -11.82 33.25
CA ASN A 673 25.32 -12.64 32.81
C ASN A 673 25.68 -13.52 31.60
N ARG A 674 26.30 -12.96 30.56
CA ARG A 674 26.68 -13.75 29.36
C ARG A 674 27.77 -14.79 29.64
N THR A 675 28.55 -14.61 30.72
CA THR A 675 29.58 -15.57 31.16
C THR A 675 29.05 -16.60 32.17
N GLY A 676 27.74 -16.64 32.39
CA GLY A 676 27.07 -17.70 33.16
C GLY A 676 26.98 -17.47 34.67
N HIS A 677 27.28 -16.26 35.15
CA HIS A 677 27.10 -15.93 36.57
C HIS A 677 25.62 -15.86 36.92
N SER A 678 25.28 -16.24 38.16
CA SER A 678 23.89 -16.18 38.62
C SER A 678 23.44 -14.73 38.86
N LYS A 679 22.13 -14.50 38.87
CA LYS A 679 21.55 -13.21 39.29
C LYS A 679 22.02 -12.76 40.68
N SER A 680 22.28 -13.71 41.59
CA SER A 680 22.81 -13.42 42.93
C SER A 680 24.26 -12.91 42.88
N ASP A 681 25.09 -13.51 42.02
CA ASP A 681 26.49 -13.09 41.82
C ASP A 681 26.54 -11.69 41.19
N ILE A 682 25.71 -11.45 40.18
CA ILE A 682 25.57 -10.14 39.54
C ILE A 682 25.15 -9.09 40.56
N ARG A 683 24.10 -9.35 41.35
CA ARG A 683 23.66 -8.44 42.43
C ARG A 683 24.82 -8.12 43.37
N SER A 684 25.46 -9.14 43.92
CA SER A 684 26.54 -8.99 44.90
C SER A 684 27.71 -8.17 44.35
N TYR A 685 28.11 -8.45 43.11
CA TYR A 685 29.19 -7.72 42.45
C TYR A 685 28.86 -6.24 42.25
N ILE A 686 27.65 -5.93 41.77
CA ILE A 686 27.24 -4.54 41.51
C ILE A 686 27.14 -3.75 42.82
N GLU A 687 26.58 -4.32 43.88
CA GLU A 687 26.48 -3.69 45.20
C GLU A 687 27.87 -3.41 45.79
N GLN A 688 28.78 -4.38 45.75
CA GLN A 688 30.12 -4.25 46.33
C GLN A 688 31.01 -3.29 45.55
N THR A 689 30.93 -3.31 44.22
CA THR A 689 31.84 -2.55 43.35
C THR A 689 31.36 -1.13 43.09
N PHE A 690 30.05 -0.94 42.92
CA PHE A 690 29.48 0.34 42.50
C PHE A 690 28.60 1.00 43.58
N GLY A 691 28.21 0.27 44.64
CA GLY A 691 27.46 0.81 45.76
C GLY A 691 25.98 1.11 45.47
N TYR A 692 25.43 0.54 44.40
CA TYR A 692 24.00 0.65 44.09
C TYR A 692 23.17 -0.27 44.96
N ASP A 693 22.03 0.19 45.50
CA ASP A 693 21.13 -0.65 46.29
C ASP A 693 20.21 -1.48 45.38
N LEU A 694 20.41 -2.80 45.37
CA LEU A 694 19.66 -3.76 44.54
C LEU A 694 18.77 -4.70 45.36
N ASN A 695 18.53 -4.40 46.65
CA ASN A 695 17.69 -5.21 47.55
C ASN A 695 16.21 -4.80 47.53
N ARG A 696 15.86 -3.79 46.74
CA ARG A 696 14.51 -3.29 46.54
C ARG A 696 13.77 -4.12 45.50
N THR A 697 12.44 -4.15 45.56
CA THR A 697 11.64 -4.81 44.52
C THR A 697 11.05 -3.83 43.51
N THR A 698 10.73 -4.31 42.30
CA THR A 698 10.03 -3.49 41.31
C THR A 698 8.68 -2.99 41.82
N ASP A 699 8.00 -3.74 42.69
CA ASP A 699 6.75 -3.35 43.34
C ASP A 699 6.94 -2.26 44.40
N ASP A 700 8.07 -2.24 45.10
CA ASP A 700 8.41 -1.17 46.05
C ASP A 700 8.76 0.14 45.33
N ILE A 701 9.43 0.04 44.17
CA ILE A 701 9.89 1.18 43.38
C ILE A 701 8.72 1.85 42.64
N ARG A 702 7.88 1.06 41.97
CA ARG A 702 6.86 1.54 41.01
C ARG A 702 5.91 2.63 41.54
N PRO A 703 5.42 2.62 42.78
CA PRO A 703 4.50 3.64 43.27
C PRO A 703 5.08 5.06 43.22
N SER A 704 6.34 5.21 43.62
CA SER A 704 7.00 6.52 43.78
C SER A 704 7.88 6.94 42.60
N TYR A 705 8.28 5.99 41.74
CA TYR A 705 9.15 6.27 40.61
C TYR A 705 8.46 7.12 39.53
N ALA A 706 9.24 8.01 38.93
CA ALA A 706 8.84 8.99 37.92
C ALA A 706 9.94 9.16 36.86
N PHE A 707 9.76 10.05 35.90
CA PHE A 707 10.74 10.32 34.85
C PHE A 707 12.08 10.77 35.46
N GLU A 708 13.11 9.95 35.27
CA GLU A 708 14.42 10.13 35.88
C GLU A 708 15.51 9.69 34.92
N THR A 709 16.53 10.53 34.80
CA THR A 709 17.59 10.45 33.78
C THR A 709 18.97 10.34 34.40
N THR A 710 19.14 10.43 35.73
CA THR A 710 20.45 10.22 36.36
C THR A 710 20.81 8.74 36.45
N CYS A 711 22.11 8.41 36.35
CA CYS A 711 22.54 7.02 36.46
C CYS A 711 22.19 6.41 37.82
N ASP A 712 22.35 7.15 38.92
CA ASP A 712 22.17 6.65 40.29
C ASP A 712 20.73 6.24 40.63
N LYS A 713 19.79 6.55 39.73
CA LYS A 713 18.37 6.20 39.84
C LYS A 713 17.89 5.27 38.75
N SER A 714 18.36 5.42 37.51
CA SER A 714 17.87 4.59 36.41
C SER A 714 18.63 3.27 36.24
N VAL A 715 19.95 3.27 36.49
CA VAL A 715 20.81 2.09 36.34
C VAL A 715 20.45 0.99 37.35
N PRO A 716 20.36 1.25 38.68
CA PRO A 716 20.02 0.18 39.61
C PRO A 716 18.62 -0.40 39.31
N GLU A 717 17.67 0.46 38.96
CA GLU A 717 16.28 0.11 38.71
C GLU A 717 16.15 -0.79 37.48
N SER A 718 16.87 -0.49 36.39
CA SER A 718 16.95 -1.38 35.22
C SER A 718 17.62 -2.72 35.52
N ILE A 719 18.65 -2.74 36.37
CA ILE A 719 19.28 -3.99 36.82
C ILE A 719 18.29 -4.81 37.66
N ILE A 720 17.57 -4.18 38.60
CA ILE A 720 16.54 -4.84 39.41
C ILE A 720 15.45 -5.46 38.53
N CYS A 721 15.00 -4.76 37.48
CA CYS A 721 14.03 -5.31 36.53
C CYS A 721 14.52 -6.63 35.90
N PHE A 722 15.79 -6.72 35.50
CA PHE A 722 16.37 -7.98 35.03
C PHE A 722 16.48 -9.02 36.16
N LEU A 723 16.94 -8.63 37.35
CA LEU A 723 17.13 -9.55 38.48
C LEU A 723 15.82 -10.23 38.89
N GLU A 724 14.67 -9.55 38.79
CA GLU A 724 13.35 -10.14 39.05
C GLU A 724 12.72 -10.87 37.87
N ALA A 725 13.20 -10.64 36.65
CA ALA A 725 12.53 -11.14 35.46
C ALA A 725 12.61 -12.67 35.27
N GLU A 726 11.53 -13.28 34.82
CA GLU A 726 11.52 -14.72 34.46
C GLU A 726 11.74 -14.96 32.95
N SER A 727 11.57 -13.93 32.13
CA SER A 727 11.77 -13.97 30.69
C SER A 727 12.31 -12.63 30.17
N PHE A 728 12.78 -12.62 28.91
CA PHE A 728 13.23 -11.39 28.26
C PHE A 728 12.12 -10.33 28.22
N GLU A 729 10.91 -10.70 27.81
CA GLU A 729 9.78 -9.77 27.78
C GLU A 729 9.42 -9.26 29.17
N ASP A 730 9.46 -10.11 30.20
CA ASP A 730 9.19 -9.70 31.58
C ASP A 730 10.20 -8.63 32.04
N ALA A 731 11.49 -8.77 31.71
CA ALA A 731 12.51 -7.77 32.03
C ALA A 731 12.20 -6.40 31.40
N VAL A 732 11.84 -6.38 30.11
CA VAL A 732 11.51 -5.16 29.37
C VAL A 732 10.21 -4.54 29.89
N ILE A 733 9.17 -5.35 30.14
CA ILE A 733 7.88 -4.89 30.66
C ILE A 733 8.03 -4.29 32.05
N ARG A 734 8.79 -4.93 32.94
CA ARG A 734 9.09 -4.40 34.28
C ARG A 734 9.73 -3.02 34.18
N ALA A 735 10.77 -2.87 33.35
CA ALA A 735 11.47 -1.61 33.15
C ALA A 735 10.53 -0.50 32.65
N ILE A 736 9.73 -0.78 31.61
CA ILE A 736 8.75 0.18 31.08
C ILE A 736 7.70 0.53 32.14
N SER A 737 7.23 -0.44 32.92
CA SER A 737 6.19 -0.24 33.94
C SER A 737 6.62 0.67 35.10
N LEU A 738 7.92 0.88 35.32
CA LEU A 738 8.40 1.83 36.33
C LEU A 738 8.12 3.28 35.95
N SER A 739 7.80 3.56 34.68
CA SER A 739 7.35 4.88 34.20
C SER A 739 8.41 5.98 34.25
N GLY A 740 9.68 5.59 34.28
CA GLY A 740 10.84 6.47 34.17
C GLY A 740 11.15 6.89 32.73
N ASP A 741 12.42 6.84 32.39
CA ASP A 741 12.94 6.98 31.03
C ASP A 741 12.77 5.64 30.29
N THR A 742 11.58 5.40 29.74
CA THR A 742 11.08 4.02 29.51
C THR A 742 11.77 3.28 28.37
N ASP A 743 12.18 3.97 27.30
CA ASP A 743 13.05 3.46 26.25
C ASP A 743 14.44 3.14 26.80
N THR A 744 15.10 4.09 27.48
CA THR A 744 16.44 3.87 28.07
C THR A 744 16.46 2.76 29.10
N MET A 745 15.49 2.73 30.01
CA MET A 745 15.40 1.67 31.01
C MET A 745 15.08 0.31 30.37
N GLY A 746 14.22 0.30 29.35
CA GLY A 746 13.90 -0.87 28.54
C GLY A 746 15.13 -1.39 27.78
N CYS A 747 15.93 -0.49 27.19
CA CYS A 747 17.17 -0.79 26.51
C CYS A 747 18.20 -1.42 27.46
N MET A 748 18.43 -0.82 28.62
CA MET A 748 19.37 -1.38 29.62
C MET A 748 18.92 -2.75 30.13
N ALA A 749 17.66 -2.90 30.54
CA ALA A 749 17.13 -4.18 31.02
C ALA A 749 17.13 -5.25 29.92
N GLY A 750 16.75 -4.87 28.69
CA GLY A 750 16.76 -5.75 27.52
C GLY A 750 18.17 -6.22 27.15
N ASN A 751 19.17 -5.33 27.21
CA ASN A 751 20.57 -5.69 26.98
C ASN A 751 21.10 -6.70 28.01
N ILE A 752 20.76 -6.52 29.29
CA ILE A 752 21.16 -7.47 30.34
C ILE A 752 20.42 -8.80 30.16
N ALA A 753 19.11 -8.77 29.90
CA ALA A 753 18.31 -9.98 29.73
C ALA A 753 18.74 -10.82 28.53
N ALA A 754 18.99 -10.20 27.38
CA ALA A 754 19.40 -10.88 26.15
C ALA A 754 20.79 -11.54 26.21
N ALA A 755 21.54 -11.34 27.29
CA ALA A 755 22.77 -12.07 27.56
C ALA A 755 22.54 -13.54 27.95
N SER A 756 21.37 -13.86 28.54
CA SER A 756 21.05 -15.22 29.01
C SER A 756 19.65 -15.72 28.63
N MET A 757 18.76 -14.82 28.18
CA MET A 757 17.38 -15.10 27.81
C MET A 757 17.19 -14.84 26.31
N ASP A 758 16.48 -15.74 25.61
CA ASP A 758 16.24 -15.57 24.18
C ASP A 758 15.19 -14.49 23.92
N VAL A 759 15.50 -13.61 22.97
CA VAL A 759 14.59 -12.58 22.45
C VAL A 759 13.57 -13.25 21.51
N PRO A 760 12.26 -13.04 21.71
CA PRO A 760 11.23 -13.55 20.81
C PRO A 760 11.46 -13.07 19.36
N ALA A 761 11.39 -14.02 18.41
CA ALA A 761 11.77 -13.78 17.02
C ALA A 761 10.88 -12.73 16.32
N ASP A 762 9.61 -12.66 16.68
CA ASP A 762 8.65 -11.67 16.20
C ASP A 762 9.00 -10.27 16.69
N LEU A 763 9.38 -10.11 17.96
CA LEU A 763 9.84 -8.84 18.52
C LEU A 763 11.19 -8.39 17.91
N ALA A 764 12.13 -9.32 17.75
CA ALA A 764 13.40 -9.06 17.09
C ALA A 764 13.20 -8.56 15.65
N THR A 765 12.35 -9.25 14.88
CA THR A 765 12.01 -8.86 13.50
C THR A 765 11.35 -7.48 13.48
N PHE A 766 10.36 -7.25 14.35
CA PHE A 766 9.68 -5.97 14.45
C PHE A 766 10.65 -4.81 14.74
N ALA A 767 11.58 -4.99 15.69
CA ALA A 767 12.55 -3.95 16.05
C ALA A 767 13.58 -3.73 14.93
N TYR A 768 14.11 -4.79 14.32
CA TYR A 768 15.04 -4.70 13.18
C TYR A 768 14.41 -3.97 11.98
N GLU A 769 13.12 -4.24 11.69
CA GLU A 769 12.42 -3.59 10.60
C GLU A 769 12.26 -2.06 10.80
N LYS A 770 12.34 -1.57 12.05
CA LYS A 770 12.36 -0.13 12.31
C LYS A 770 13.66 0.54 11.90
N LEU A 771 14.76 -0.20 11.80
CA LEU A 771 16.08 0.37 11.53
C LEU A 771 16.25 0.73 10.05
N PRO A 772 16.84 1.89 9.72
CA PRO A 772 17.27 2.22 8.36
C PRO A 772 18.46 1.36 7.93
N LEU A 773 18.76 1.34 6.62
CA LEU A 773 19.78 0.46 6.02
C LEU A 773 21.14 0.55 6.72
N GLU A 774 21.65 1.77 6.97
CA GLU A 774 22.94 1.97 7.65
C GLU A 774 22.99 1.27 9.03
N LEU A 775 21.96 1.47 9.86
CA LEU A 775 21.93 0.87 11.20
C LEU A 775 21.80 -0.66 11.13
N ARG A 776 21.09 -1.20 10.12
CA ARG A 776 21.04 -2.65 9.86
C ARG A 776 22.41 -3.18 9.46
N GLU A 777 23.12 -2.52 8.56
CA GLU A 777 24.46 -2.95 8.14
C GLU A 777 25.47 -2.94 9.28
N ILE A 778 25.40 -1.95 10.17
CA ILE A 778 26.24 -1.90 11.37
C ILE A 778 25.91 -3.07 12.30
N LEU A 779 24.62 -3.33 12.56
CA LEU A 779 24.19 -4.44 13.40
C LEU A 779 24.57 -5.81 12.81
N ASP A 780 24.37 -5.99 11.50
CA ASP A 780 24.69 -7.23 10.81
C ASP A 780 26.20 -7.45 10.72
N GLY A 781 26.97 -6.38 10.52
CA GLY A 781 28.43 -6.39 10.59
C GLY A 781 28.92 -6.80 11.98
N TRP A 782 28.37 -6.19 13.03
CA TRP A 782 28.63 -6.56 14.42
C TRP A 782 28.35 -8.04 14.67
N ASN A 783 27.17 -8.52 14.25
CA ASN A 783 26.77 -9.90 14.49
C ASN A 783 27.71 -10.92 13.83
N ARG A 784 28.20 -10.61 12.63
CA ARG A 784 29.20 -11.43 11.92
C ARG A 784 30.57 -11.45 12.61
N THR A 785 30.94 -10.41 13.34
CA THR A 785 32.25 -10.30 13.99
C THR A 785 32.27 -10.89 15.41
N VAL A 786 31.17 -10.76 16.16
CA VAL A 786 31.16 -11.04 17.60
C VAL A 786 30.43 -12.35 17.98
N TYR A 787 29.44 -12.80 17.20
CA TYR A 787 28.65 -14.01 17.50
C TYR A 787 28.97 -15.23 16.61
N VAL A 788 29.97 -15.12 15.73
CA VAL A 788 30.42 -16.20 14.84
C VAL A 788 31.54 -17.01 15.48
#